data_AF-A0AAE1NSY8-F1
#
_entry.id   AF-A0AAE1NSY8-F1
#
_cell.length_a   1.000
_cell.length_b   1.000
_cell.length_c   1.000
_cell.angle_alpha   90.00
_cell.angle_beta   90.00
_cell.angle_gamma   90.00
#
_symmetry.space_group_name_H-M   'P 1'
#
loop_
_entity.id
_entity.type
_entity.pdbx_description
1 polymer ?
#
loop_
_entity_poly.entity_id
_entity_poly.type
_entity_poly.pdbx_seq_one_letter_code
_entity_poly.pdbx_strand_id
1 'polypeptide(L)'
;MKGEEGKKGKKGKGGKGKQKEKDEIDELCDEIQVKLGPQQDNLRKFIDLQTKLHEGVCEKRLAATIATHDLKKVQGPVRYQARPPEDIHIHPLDAHNQRKQQKRNAPTGIHKYLHIVEKWTLWPCLVDVTGTVISLPPLTNSENTKISSDTTDILVEVTSGTSLTKAKEVMNALVFMTHKLKLNNNNINNTTAAEGKKEGEAEGKKKEGEAEGKKKEGEAEGKKEEEVAEGIQGLQLERKRVILKVEQVKVEEEDTGDLATLSEDINNMAGLVDVKTQNKPSISQIFTTMEYGPALEDHKVAQAWLDSHDGKFGHFINNKWVLPDDRSTYATRDPCTDRVLATTIQGTQQDVDQAVGAAREAYVAWSQLSGHGRARHLYSIARHIQKHSRLLAVIEALDNGKTVRETRDCDVPLVARHLYYHAGWAQLKHTHMQGWKSIGVVGAIVPWNFPVMLLAWKVCPALAMGNTVVLKPATSTRLSALLFAEICAEAGLPAGVFNVVTGGGGMGTQLATHHDVDKVAFTGSTEVGQILRRATAGTGKKLSLELGGKSPVVVFESADLDSAVEGVVDAIWFNQGQVCSAGSRLLVQESVFARFISKLKHRMSSLRLGSSMDKTADMGAVIDDGQRLAITKYVDEARRQGAQVHQVDCPRGCYFPPTLITGVSTTSPCVTQEIFGPVLVAMSFRTAKEGIALANNSIYGLGASVFTEKITLAIEVAKMIKAGAVWVNCHNMFDAAAGFGGYKQSGYGRDGGKEGLYEYIKPCWEGELRFTSPNVNLETFGATYMADGPSITPTNPKIVSGAGILPRVDRTYKLYYGGTQKRPDANYCRVINDATAKAYALVGESNRKDVRNAVEAAGKAQSGWERRSGFNRSQILYYIGENLEQRREEFITHLTTVMGCTTEEAVAEVDGTVERLFHWAALCDKHGGEVQETNVYGTVLRVHEAVGVVGVACPDQYPLLAFVSLVAPAVARGSTVVAIPSQSYPTLALALYQVLETSDLPAGVINILTGNTDHITKYLTEHQDIQAMWYFGSLAGSKFVEHTSAVNLKRTWVNYGQKRNWADQEEGAGQEFLYQATQVKNVWLTAGDIFAN
;
A
#
# COMPACT_ATOMS: atom_id res chain seq x y z
N MET A 1 23.29 -35.19 24.01
CA MET A 1 22.46 -36.16 24.80
C MET A 1 23.43 -36.96 25.67
N LYS A 2 23.37 -37.11 26.99
CA LYS A 2 22.46 -36.75 28.10
C LYS A 2 23.38 -36.25 29.24
N GLY A 3 23.10 -35.19 29.98
CA GLY A 3 22.04 -35.09 30.98
C GLY A 3 22.67 -35.19 32.38
N GLU A 4 22.94 -34.05 33.00
CA GLU A 4 23.21 -33.96 34.44
C GLU A 4 21.90 -34.13 35.20
N GLU A 5 21.79 -35.19 35.99
CA GLU A 5 21.09 -35.13 37.28
C GLU A 5 21.50 -36.31 38.17
N GLY A 6 22.06 -35.97 39.34
CA GLY A 6 21.87 -36.70 40.59
C GLY A 6 22.62 -38.01 40.81
N LYS A 7 23.80 -37.96 41.45
CA LYS A 7 24.25 -39.04 42.36
C LYS A 7 24.96 -38.52 43.60
N LYS A 8 24.21 -38.42 44.71
CA LYS A 8 24.75 -38.76 46.04
C LYS A 8 24.42 -40.24 46.31
N GLY A 9 25.45 -41.03 46.58
CA GLY A 9 25.29 -42.25 47.38
C GLY A 9 25.87 -43.53 46.81
N LYS A 10 26.97 -43.97 47.45
CA LYS A 10 27.45 -45.34 47.66
C LYS A 10 28.22 -46.06 46.53
N LYS A 11 29.55 -45.95 46.70
CA LYS A 11 30.63 -46.93 46.54
C LYS A 11 30.23 -48.38 46.21
N GLY A 12 30.92 -48.98 45.23
CA GLY A 12 31.16 -50.42 45.19
C GLY A 12 31.70 -50.96 43.87
N LYS A 13 33.02 -51.23 43.84
CA LYS A 13 33.76 -52.19 42.97
C LYS A 13 33.66 -52.03 41.44
N GLY A 14 34.77 -51.60 40.82
CA GLY A 14 34.95 -51.66 39.36
C GLY A 14 36.26 -51.08 38.84
N GLY A 15 37.38 -51.29 39.55
CA GLY A 15 38.68 -50.66 39.26
C GLY A 15 39.47 -51.21 38.07
N LYS A 16 38.89 -52.04 37.20
CA LYS A 16 39.57 -52.55 35.98
C LYS A 16 38.86 -52.23 34.66
N GLY A 17 37.57 -51.88 34.69
CA GLY A 17 36.83 -51.47 33.48
C GLY A 17 37.10 -50.03 33.07
N LYS A 18 37.22 -49.11 34.05
CA LYS A 18 37.40 -47.68 33.80
C LYS A 18 38.75 -47.29 33.21
N GLN A 19 39.80 -48.09 33.41
CA GLN A 19 41.11 -47.81 32.81
C GLN A 19 41.09 -48.16 31.32
N LYS A 20 40.53 -49.33 30.97
CA LYS A 20 40.41 -49.77 29.58
C LYS A 20 39.50 -48.86 28.75
N GLU A 21 38.40 -48.39 29.33
CA GLU A 21 37.48 -47.45 28.69
C GLU A 21 38.10 -46.05 28.52
N LYS A 22 39.04 -45.66 29.39
CA LYS A 22 39.80 -44.42 29.24
C LYS A 22 40.89 -44.55 28.17
N ASP A 23 41.61 -45.67 28.16
CA ASP A 23 42.64 -45.93 27.16
C ASP A 23 42.03 -46.02 25.73
N GLU A 24 40.83 -46.61 25.59
CA GLU A 24 40.08 -46.64 24.31
C GLU A 24 39.57 -45.25 23.87
N ILE A 25 39.22 -44.36 24.81
CA ILE A 25 38.81 -42.98 24.50
C ILE A 25 40.03 -42.12 24.11
N ASP A 26 41.16 -42.29 24.80
CA ASP A 26 42.38 -41.56 24.50
C ASP A 26 42.93 -41.99 23.11
N GLU A 27 42.87 -43.28 22.78
CA GLU A 27 43.23 -43.81 21.45
C GLU A 27 42.29 -43.29 20.33
N LEU A 28 40.99 -43.16 20.62
CA LEU A 28 40.02 -42.57 19.68
C LEU A 28 40.24 -41.06 19.50
N CYS A 29 40.63 -40.35 20.56
CA CYS A 29 40.94 -38.92 20.50
C CYS A 29 42.20 -38.67 19.67
N ASP A 30 43.24 -39.48 19.85
CA ASP A 30 44.46 -39.42 19.04
C ASP A 30 44.17 -39.72 17.56
N GLU A 31 43.32 -40.72 17.27
CA GLU A 31 42.88 -41.02 15.90
C GLU A 31 42.10 -39.86 15.24
N ILE A 32 41.24 -39.19 16.03
CA ILE A 32 40.49 -38.00 15.59
C ILE A 32 41.43 -36.82 15.34
N GLN A 33 42.45 -36.62 16.18
CA GLN A 33 43.43 -35.55 16.03
C GLN A 33 44.32 -35.75 14.80
N VAL A 34 44.72 -36.99 14.51
CA VAL A 34 45.46 -37.36 13.29
C VAL A 34 44.60 -37.15 12.03
N LYS A 35 43.28 -37.45 12.09
CA LYS A 35 42.35 -37.25 10.97
C LYS A 35 41.97 -35.78 10.73
N LEU A 36 41.92 -34.95 11.78
CA LEU A 36 41.54 -33.52 11.69
C LEU A 36 42.73 -32.57 11.46
N GLY A 37 43.96 -32.98 11.77
CA GLY A 37 45.17 -32.16 11.57
C GLY A 37 45.30 -31.57 10.16
N PRO A 38 45.13 -32.36 9.08
CA PRO A 38 45.18 -31.84 7.70
C PRO A 38 44.08 -30.83 7.38
N GLN A 39 42.89 -30.94 7.99
CA GLN A 39 41.80 -29.99 7.79
C GLN A 39 42.02 -28.67 8.54
N GLN A 40 42.62 -28.73 9.74
CA GLN A 40 43.02 -27.54 10.48
C GLN A 40 44.17 -26.78 9.79
N ASP A 41 45.13 -27.50 9.19
CA ASP A 41 46.19 -26.89 8.38
C ASP A 41 45.66 -26.26 7.09
N ASN A 42 44.67 -26.87 6.44
CA ASN A 42 44.01 -26.28 5.28
C ASN A 42 43.19 -25.03 5.65
N LEU A 43 42.53 -25.03 6.82
CA LEU A 43 41.83 -23.85 7.33
C LEU A 43 42.81 -22.72 7.69
N ARG A 44 43.95 -23.04 8.32
CA ARG A 44 45.01 -22.06 8.58
C ARG A 44 45.60 -21.49 7.29
N LYS A 45 45.86 -22.33 6.29
CA LYS A 45 46.33 -21.88 4.96
C LYS A 45 45.30 -21.01 4.26
N PHE A 46 44.01 -21.33 4.38
CA PHE A 46 42.92 -20.52 3.81
C PHE A 46 42.79 -19.16 4.50
N ILE A 47 42.89 -19.12 5.84
CA ILE A 47 42.91 -17.87 6.61
C ILE A 47 44.15 -17.05 6.26
N ASP A 48 45.33 -17.65 6.16
CA ASP A 48 46.57 -16.96 5.77
C ASP A 48 46.51 -16.41 4.34
N LEU A 49 45.85 -17.14 3.41
CA LEU A 49 45.60 -16.67 2.06
C LEU A 49 44.61 -15.49 2.02
N GLN A 50 43.54 -15.54 2.83
CA GLN A 50 42.56 -14.46 2.95
C GLN A 50 43.20 -13.21 3.57
N THR A 51 44.04 -13.36 4.60
CA THR A 51 44.77 -12.26 5.23
C THR A 51 45.73 -11.62 4.23
N LYS A 52 46.52 -12.41 3.47
CA LYS A 52 47.42 -11.90 2.43
C LYS A 52 46.67 -11.21 1.28
N LEU A 53 45.49 -11.71 0.91
CA LEU A 53 44.64 -11.07 -0.10
C LEU A 53 44.10 -9.74 0.41
N HIS A 54 43.71 -9.67 1.69
CA HIS A 54 43.22 -8.45 2.33
C HIS A 54 44.32 -7.40 2.47
N GLU A 55 45.53 -7.81 2.90
CA GLU A 55 46.71 -6.95 2.97
C GLU A 55 47.08 -6.39 1.59
N GLY A 56 47.12 -7.22 0.55
CA GLY A 56 47.40 -6.78 -0.82
C GLY A 56 46.34 -5.83 -1.41
N VAL A 57 45.07 -5.99 -1.04
CA VAL A 57 43.98 -5.05 -1.42
C VAL A 57 44.09 -3.73 -0.66
N CYS A 58 44.47 -3.77 0.61
CA CYS A 58 44.70 -2.59 1.44
C CYS A 58 45.94 -1.80 0.99
N GLU A 59 47.04 -2.47 0.62
CA GLU A 59 48.23 -1.83 0.05
C GLU A 59 47.94 -1.18 -1.31
N LYS A 60 47.18 -1.85 -2.18
CA LYS A 60 46.77 -1.26 -3.48
C LYS A 60 45.82 -0.08 -3.32
N ARG A 61 44.91 -0.12 -2.34
CA ARG A 61 44.04 1.02 -1.99
C ARG A 61 44.82 2.17 -1.37
N LEU A 62 45.81 1.88 -0.52
CA LEU A 62 46.68 2.89 0.09
C LEU A 62 47.58 3.54 -0.98
N ALA A 63 48.16 2.76 -1.89
CA ALA A 63 48.93 3.26 -3.02
C ALA A 63 48.08 4.12 -3.98
N ALA A 64 46.83 3.71 -4.26
CA ALA A 64 45.89 4.49 -5.06
C ALA A 64 45.43 5.78 -4.34
N THR A 65 45.35 5.77 -3.01
CA THR A 65 45.00 6.94 -2.20
C THR A 65 46.19 7.92 -2.09
N ILE A 66 47.42 7.40 -2.01
CA ILE A 66 48.66 8.19 -2.01
C ILE A 66 48.94 8.80 -3.41
N ALA A 67 48.62 8.08 -4.49
CA ALA A 67 48.78 8.58 -5.86
C ALA A 67 47.78 9.70 -6.23
N THR A 68 46.69 9.85 -5.47
CA THR A 68 45.61 10.83 -5.75
C THR A 68 45.66 12.08 -4.87
N HIS A 69 46.58 12.15 -3.90
CA HIS A 69 46.69 13.28 -2.97
C HIS A 69 48.13 13.81 -2.89
N ASP A 70 48.35 15.05 -3.34
CA ASP A 70 49.64 15.74 -3.25
C ASP A 70 49.96 16.13 -1.79
N LEU A 71 50.55 15.19 -1.05
CA LEU A 71 50.97 15.36 0.34
C LEU A 71 52.47 15.69 0.43
N LYS A 72 52.91 16.80 -0.17
CA LYS A 72 54.23 17.39 0.11
C LYS A 72 54.30 18.21 1.41
N LYS A 73 53.29 18.17 2.30
CA LYS A 73 53.25 19.03 3.50
C LYS A 73 52.85 18.37 4.83
N VAL A 74 53.10 17.08 5.03
CA VAL A 74 52.92 16.47 6.37
C VAL A 74 54.16 15.67 6.76
N GLN A 75 55.07 16.31 7.50
CA GLN A 75 56.14 15.64 8.24
C GLN A 75 55.72 15.53 9.72
N GLY A 76 55.51 14.30 10.20
CA GLY A 76 55.35 13.98 11.62
C GLY A 76 55.08 12.47 11.79
N PRO A 77 55.78 11.75 12.70
CA PRO A 77 55.66 10.30 12.80
C PRO A 77 54.41 9.90 13.59
N VAL A 78 53.51 9.13 12.97
CA VAL A 78 52.39 8.49 13.68
C VAL A 78 52.81 7.06 14.05
N ARG A 79 52.98 6.80 15.35
CA ARG A 79 53.10 5.44 15.92
C ARG A 79 51.71 4.98 16.36
N TYR A 80 51.25 3.84 15.86
CA TYR A 80 50.06 3.13 16.38
C TYR A 80 50.52 2.04 17.36
N GLN A 81 50.04 2.10 18.61
CA GLN A 81 50.10 0.99 19.57
C GLN A 81 48.65 0.52 19.81
N ALA A 82 48.38 -0.75 19.50
CA ALA A 82 47.13 -1.42 19.86
C ALA A 82 47.17 -1.87 21.32
N ARG A 83 46.08 -1.68 22.08
CA ARG A 83 45.83 -2.35 23.38
C ARG A 83 44.50 -3.12 23.35
N PRO A 84 44.39 -4.27 24.04
CA PRO A 84 43.14 -5.04 24.16
C PRO A 84 42.24 -4.54 25.30
N PRO A 85 40.99 -5.04 25.41
CA PRO A 85 39.91 -4.44 26.19
C PRO A 85 39.79 -5.04 27.60
N GLU A 86 39.70 -4.20 28.63
CA GLU A 86 39.21 -4.59 29.97
C GLU A 86 38.34 -3.48 30.60
N ASP A 87 37.19 -3.92 31.11
CA ASP A 87 36.41 -3.49 32.28
C ASP A 87 36.52 -2.05 32.80
N ILE A 88 35.41 -1.31 32.74
CA ILE A 88 35.21 -0.14 33.63
C ILE A 88 33.81 -0.17 34.26
N HIS A 89 33.83 -0.44 35.57
CA HIS A 89 32.76 -0.19 36.53
C HIS A 89 32.54 1.33 36.76
N ILE A 90 31.30 1.67 37.09
CA ILE A 90 30.77 3.00 37.45
C ILE A 90 31.20 3.40 38.87
N HIS A 91 31.60 4.68 39.10
CA HIS A 91 31.05 5.63 40.12
C HIS A 91 31.80 6.99 40.17
N PRO A 92 31.24 8.07 40.81
CA PRO A 92 31.17 9.45 40.27
C PRO A 92 31.92 10.53 41.10
N LEU A 93 31.67 11.82 40.79
CA LEU A 93 32.08 13.09 41.47
C LEU A 93 33.40 13.70 40.93
N ASP A 94 33.65 15.01 40.83
CA ASP A 94 32.92 16.24 41.18
C ASP A 94 33.57 17.47 40.49
N ALA A 95 32.96 18.64 40.66
CA ALA A 95 33.31 19.93 40.07
C ALA A 95 34.59 20.64 40.57
N HIS A 96 35.06 21.58 39.72
CA HIS A 96 35.64 22.90 40.03
C HIS A 96 37.18 23.14 40.12
N ASN A 97 37.61 24.22 39.44
CA ASN A 97 38.88 24.99 39.49
C ASN A 97 40.13 24.34 38.83
N GLN A 98 41.00 25.04 38.07
CA GLN A 98 41.42 26.44 38.14
C GLN A 98 42.15 26.91 36.85
N ARG A 99 42.15 28.23 36.63
CA ARG A 99 42.78 28.99 35.54
C ARG A 99 44.29 29.24 35.75
N LYS A 100 44.97 29.59 34.64
CA LYS A 100 46.09 30.56 34.42
C LYS A 100 47.53 30.03 34.25
N GLN A 101 48.06 30.28 33.04
CA GLN A 101 49.27 31.07 32.72
C GLN A 101 49.05 31.66 31.30
N GLN A 102 48.75 32.96 31.10
CA GLN A 102 49.67 34.12 30.93
C GLN A 102 50.74 33.93 29.83
N LYS A 103 51.14 34.87 28.97
CA LYS A 103 50.73 36.22 28.47
C LYS A 103 51.94 36.68 27.59
N ARG A 104 51.75 37.73 26.77
CA ARG A 104 52.74 38.59 26.05
C ARG A 104 53.07 38.15 24.60
N ASN A 105 53.06 38.99 23.56
CA ASN A 105 53.07 40.46 23.43
C ASN A 105 52.34 40.92 22.15
N ALA A 106 51.69 42.09 22.22
CA ALA A 106 51.55 43.03 21.09
C ALA A 106 52.22 44.33 21.53
N PRO A 107 52.67 45.18 20.59
CA PRO A 107 51.97 46.48 20.49
C PRO A 107 51.90 47.09 19.06
N THR A 108 50.78 47.78 18.80
CA THR A 108 50.59 49.13 18.16
C THR A 108 51.27 49.42 16.80
N GLY A 109 50.67 50.06 15.79
CA GLY A 109 49.49 50.91 15.64
C GLY A 109 49.79 52.07 14.66
N ILE A 110 48.73 52.63 14.04
CA ILE A 110 48.58 53.99 13.46
C ILE A 110 48.63 54.17 11.90
N HIS A 111 47.56 54.83 11.43
CA HIS A 111 47.18 55.34 10.10
C HIS A 111 48.08 56.44 9.50
N LYS A 112 48.09 56.61 8.15
CA LYS A 112 47.46 57.73 7.38
C LYS A 112 48.04 57.98 5.95
N TYR A 113 47.10 58.32 5.05
CA TYR A 113 47.11 59.22 3.87
C TYR A 113 47.47 58.78 2.42
N LEU A 114 46.45 59.06 1.57
CA LEU A 114 46.33 59.28 0.12
C LEU A 114 47.55 59.84 -0.65
N HIS A 115 47.66 59.45 -1.93
CA HIS A 115 47.74 60.39 -3.06
C HIS A 115 47.22 59.79 -4.38
N ILE A 116 46.48 60.61 -5.12
CA ILE A 116 45.84 60.43 -6.44
C ILE A 116 46.82 60.80 -7.57
N VAL A 117 46.79 60.09 -8.74
CA VAL A 117 46.91 60.61 -10.14
C VAL A 117 46.36 59.51 -11.10
N GLU A 118 45.13 59.62 -11.59
CA GLU A 118 44.64 60.10 -12.92
C GLU A 118 44.56 59.08 -14.09
N LYS A 119 43.36 59.12 -14.72
CA LYS A 119 43.00 58.92 -16.14
C LYS A 119 42.98 57.51 -16.74
N TRP A 120 41.82 56.86 -16.71
CA TRP A 120 41.28 56.11 -17.85
C TRP A 120 39.76 56.35 -17.96
N THR A 121 39.34 57.17 -18.92
CA THR A 121 37.97 57.16 -19.46
C THR A 121 37.82 55.93 -20.34
N LEU A 122 37.12 54.89 -19.86
CA LEU A 122 36.69 53.78 -20.70
C LEU A 122 35.15 53.81 -20.79
N TRP A 123 34.65 54.21 -21.95
CA TRP A 123 33.26 54.02 -22.35
C TRP A 123 33.00 52.52 -22.57
N PRO A 124 31.90 51.93 -22.07
CA PRO A 124 31.57 50.56 -22.41
C PRO A 124 30.99 50.53 -23.82
N CYS A 125 31.82 50.17 -24.79
CA CYS A 125 31.39 49.74 -26.12
C CYS A 125 31.24 48.22 -26.11
N LEU A 126 30.07 47.70 -26.51
CA LEU A 126 29.90 46.27 -26.77
C LEU A 126 30.29 46.00 -28.22
N VAL A 127 31.21 45.05 -28.43
CA VAL A 127 31.58 44.55 -29.75
C VAL A 127 31.01 43.15 -29.89
N ASP A 128 30.23 42.90 -30.94
CA ASP A 128 29.74 41.54 -31.21
C ASP A 128 30.78 40.70 -31.97
N VAL A 129 30.48 39.42 -32.18
CA VAL A 129 31.37 38.45 -32.86
C VAL A 129 31.70 38.78 -34.32
N THR A 130 31.09 39.82 -34.90
CA THR A 130 31.40 40.34 -36.25
C THR A 130 32.25 41.62 -36.24
N GLY A 131 32.61 42.14 -35.05
CA GLY A 131 33.44 43.34 -34.91
C GLY A 131 32.67 44.66 -34.94
N THR A 132 31.34 44.65 -34.86
CA THR A 132 30.52 45.87 -34.88
C THR A 132 30.42 46.51 -33.49
N VAL A 133 30.77 47.79 -33.37
CA VAL A 133 30.72 48.57 -32.12
C VAL A 133 29.31 49.11 -31.86
N ILE A 134 28.68 48.69 -30.75
CA ILE A 134 27.40 49.22 -30.27
C ILE A 134 27.65 50.30 -29.20
N SER A 135 27.21 51.53 -29.47
CA SER A 135 27.21 52.63 -28.51
C SER A 135 25.98 52.58 -27.62
N LEU A 136 26.18 52.62 -26.29
CA LEU A 136 25.10 52.74 -25.29
C LEU A 136 24.86 54.22 -24.94
N PRO A 137 23.61 54.64 -24.65
CA PRO A 137 23.33 55.99 -24.17
C PRO A 137 23.99 56.23 -22.79
N PRO A 138 24.45 57.47 -22.50
CA PRO A 138 25.25 57.74 -21.30
C PRO A 138 24.42 57.66 -20.03
N LEU A 139 24.70 56.67 -19.18
CA LEU A 139 24.31 56.66 -17.77
C LEU A 139 25.52 57.15 -16.96
N THR A 140 25.48 58.41 -16.51
CA THR A 140 26.53 58.99 -15.66
C THR A 140 26.24 58.76 -14.19
N ASN A 141 27.26 58.43 -13.39
CA ASN A 141 27.14 58.43 -11.92
C ASN A 141 26.62 59.80 -11.44
N SER A 142 25.68 59.79 -10.49
CA SER A 142 25.15 61.00 -9.84
C SER A 142 25.09 60.80 -8.33
N GLU A 143 24.78 61.85 -7.55
CA GLU A 143 24.75 61.78 -6.08
C GLU A 143 23.91 60.61 -5.52
N ASN A 144 22.85 60.19 -6.24
CA ASN A 144 21.90 59.16 -5.78
C ASN A 144 21.86 57.91 -6.66
N THR A 145 22.78 57.75 -7.62
CA THR A 145 22.87 56.56 -8.48
C THR A 145 24.33 56.20 -8.76
N LYS A 146 24.72 55.00 -8.35
CA LYS A 146 26.09 54.51 -8.46
C LYS A 146 26.14 53.25 -9.32
N ILE A 147 26.95 53.29 -10.37
CA ILE A 147 27.18 52.17 -11.28
C ILE A 147 28.61 51.67 -11.08
N SER A 148 28.74 50.38 -10.76
CA SER A 148 30.03 49.69 -10.71
C SER A 148 29.98 48.43 -11.57
N SER A 149 31.14 48.01 -12.09
CA SER A 149 31.26 46.80 -12.88
C SER A 149 32.50 46.02 -12.46
N ASP A 150 32.39 44.69 -12.37
CA ASP A 150 33.53 43.78 -12.27
C ASP A 150 33.58 42.81 -13.47
N THR A 151 34.43 41.79 -13.41
CA THR A 151 34.62 40.81 -14.49
C THR A 151 33.38 39.98 -14.81
N THR A 152 32.38 39.93 -13.92
CA THR A 152 31.20 39.08 -14.08
C THR A 152 29.86 39.80 -13.90
N ASP A 153 29.80 40.99 -13.29
CA ASP A 153 28.52 41.68 -13.04
C ASP A 153 28.58 43.20 -13.27
N ILE A 154 27.41 43.79 -13.59
CA ILE A 154 27.16 45.24 -13.52
C ILE A 154 26.17 45.49 -12.38
N LEU A 155 26.57 46.25 -11.37
CA LEU A 155 25.75 46.63 -10.23
C LEU A 155 25.27 48.08 -10.39
N VAL A 156 23.96 48.28 -10.26
CA VAL A 156 23.35 49.61 -10.20
C VAL A 156 22.67 49.79 -8.85
N GLU A 157 23.25 50.63 -8.00
CA GLU A 157 22.68 51.02 -6.71
C GLU A 157 21.97 52.37 -6.82
N VAL A 158 20.69 52.39 -6.40
CA VAL A 158 19.87 53.60 -6.33
C VAL A 158 19.56 53.86 -4.85
N THR A 159 20.03 54.99 -4.31
CA THR A 159 19.85 55.36 -2.90
C THR A 159 18.66 56.31 -2.69
N SER A 160 18.20 56.42 -1.45
CA SER A 160 17.04 57.23 -1.07
C SER A 160 17.20 58.71 -1.49
N GLY A 161 16.19 59.25 -2.19
CA GLY A 161 16.21 60.62 -2.75
C GLY A 161 16.22 60.73 -4.28
N THR A 162 15.99 59.63 -5.01
CA THR A 162 15.90 59.64 -6.49
C THR A 162 14.47 59.91 -6.95
N SER A 163 14.26 60.88 -7.86
CA SER A 163 12.92 61.18 -8.38
C SER A 163 12.37 60.04 -9.25
N LEU A 164 11.05 59.82 -9.21
CA LEU A 164 10.36 58.75 -9.95
C LEU A 164 10.66 58.79 -11.46
N THR A 165 10.80 59.98 -12.02
CA THR A 165 11.17 60.20 -13.44
C THR A 165 12.55 59.63 -13.77
N LYS A 166 13.53 59.80 -12.88
CA LYS A 166 14.90 59.33 -13.08
C LYS A 166 15.03 57.81 -12.87
N ALA A 167 14.24 57.24 -11.96
CA ALA A 167 14.12 55.78 -11.81
C ALA A 167 13.49 55.13 -13.05
N LYS A 168 12.46 55.75 -13.65
CA LYS A 168 11.85 55.32 -14.91
C LYS A 168 12.84 55.37 -16.09
N GLU A 169 13.70 56.40 -16.17
CA GLU A 169 14.76 56.48 -17.20
C GLU A 169 15.81 55.37 -17.07
N VAL A 170 16.28 55.06 -15.85
CA VAL A 170 17.23 53.98 -15.60
C VAL A 170 16.62 52.60 -15.91
N MET A 171 15.35 52.39 -15.54
CA MET A 171 14.64 51.14 -15.86
C MET A 171 14.41 50.96 -17.36
N ASN A 172 14.02 52.03 -18.08
CA ASN A 172 13.82 51.97 -19.53
C ASN A 172 15.12 51.69 -20.29
N ALA A 173 16.25 52.25 -19.83
CA ALA A 173 17.56 51.96 -20.39
C ALA A 173 17.98 50.48 -20.17
N LEU A 174 17.64 49.90 -19.01
CA LEU A 174 17.91 48.49 -18.68
C LEU A 174 17.01 47.52 -19.47
N VAL A 175 15.73 47.86 -19.66
CA VAL A 175 14.81 47.10 -20.51
C VAL A 175 15.29 47.11 -21.96
N PHE A 176 15.72 48.27 -22.47
CA PHE A 176 16.29 48.40 -23.81
C PHE A 176 17.56 47.55 -24.01
N MET A 177 18.47 47.53 -23.03
CA MET A 177 19.67 46.67 -23.06
C MET A 177 19.32 45.17 -23.05
N THR A 178 18.37 44.76 -22.22
CA THR A 178 17.94 43.35 -22.11
C THR A 178 17.24 42.86 -23.37
N HIS A 179 16.47 43.74 -24.04
CA HIS A 179 15.78 43.42 -25.29
C HIS A 179 16.75 43.28 -26.47
N LYS A 180 17.80 44.12 -26.54
CA LYS A 180 18.88 43.98 -27.54
C LYS A 180 19.74 42.72 -27.33
N LEU A 181 20.01 42.34 -26.09
CA LEU A 181 20.72 41.09 -25.78
C LEU A 181 19.90 39.83 -26.12
N LYS A 182 18.57 39.87 -25.97
CA LYS A 182 17.66 38.79 -26.40
C LYS A 182 17.55 38.65 -27.93
N LEU A 183 17.51 39.77 -28.66
CA LEU A 183 17.46 39.76 -30.13
C LEU A 183 18.73 39.16 -30.77
N ASN A 184 19.92 39.40 -30.18
CA ASN A 184 21.16 38.77 -30.64
C ASN A 184 21.22 37.26 -30.34
N ASN A 185 20.66 36.80 -29.22
CA ASN A 185 20.58 35.35 -28.92
C ASN A 185 19.62 34.59 -29.85
N ASN A 186 18.51 35.20 -30.26
CA ASN A 186 17.61 34.59 -31.25
C ASN A 186 18.24 34.54 -32.64
N ASN A 187 19.06 35.52 -33.01
CA ASN A 187 19.82 35.47 -34.25
C ASN A 187 20.92 34.39 -34.21
N ILE A 188 21.64 34.22 -33.09
CA ILE A 188 22.66 33.16 -32.91
C ILE A 188 22.04 31.75 -32.97
N ASN A 189 20.87 31.55 -32.36
CA ASN A 189 20.12 30.28 -32.43
C ASN A 189 19.52 30.03 -33.82
N ASN A 190 19.17 31.08 -34.57
CA ASN A 190 18.70 30.95 -35.95
C ASN A 190 19.83 30.72 -36.96
N THR A 191 21.04 31.25 -36.74
CA THR A 191 22.22 30.92 -37.57
C THR A 191 22.72 29.51 -37.31
N THR A 192 22.71 29.01 -36.06
CA THR A 192 23.05 27.61 -35.76
C THR A 192 21.97 26.62 -36.26
N ALA A 193 20.69 27.03 -36.27
CA ALA A 193 19.62 26.26 -36.91
C ALA A 193 19.59 26.35 -38.45
N ALA A 194 20.17 27.41 -39.04
CA ALA A 194 20.31 27.56 -40.50
C ALA A 194 21.59 26.89 -41.05
N GLU A 195 22.63 26.73 -40.23
CA GLU A 195 23.84 25.96 -40.57
C GLU A 195 23.60 24.46 -40.40
N GLY A 196 22.82 24.02 -39.40
CA GLY A 196 22.36 22.63 -39.29
C GLY A 196 21.29 22.20 -40.31
N LYS A 197 20.69 23.14 -41.06
CA LYS A 197 19.77 22.87 -42.18
C LYS A 197 20.41 22.96 -43.57
N LYS A 198 21.69 23.35 -43.67
CA LYS A 198 22.44 23.35 -44.95
C LYS A 198 23.27 22.08 -45.19
N GLU A 199 23.30 21.14 -44.24
CA GLU A 199 23.91 19.81 -44.43
C GLU A 199 22.89 18.68 -44.70
N GLY A 200 21.59 19.00 -44.87
CA GLY A 200 20.55 18.03 -45.24
C GLY A 200 19.85 18.28 -46.59
N GLU A 201 20.14 19.38 -47.29
CA GLU A 201 19.52 19.74 -48.58
C GLU A 201 20.57 20.05 -49.66
N ALA A 202 21.55 19.17 -49.80
CA ALA A 202 22.44 19.10 -50.96
C ALA A 202 22.65 17.65 -51.47
N GLU A 203 21.66 16.78 -51.29
CA GLU A 203 21.50 15.56 -52.10
C GLU A 203 20.10 15.55 -52.71
N GLY A 204 19.95 16.26 -53.83
CA GLY A 204 18.70 16.30 -54.56
C GLY A 204 18.66 17.42 -55.59
N LYS A 205 18.91 17.05 -56.86
CA LYS A 205 18.67 17.81 -58.11
C LYS A 205 19.84 18.62 -58.68
N LYS A 206 20.63 17.94 -59.51
CA LYS A 206 21.19 18.37 -60.82
C LYS A 206 21.87 17.10 -61.39
N LYS A 207 21.57 16.54 -62.56
CA LYS A 207 20.86 16.96 -63.79
C LYS A 207 20.43 15.70 -64.56
N GLU A 208 19.41 15.84 -65.39
CA GLU A 208 19.11 14.92 -66.52
C GLU A 208 20.15 15.05 -67.65
N GLY A 209 20.35 13.93 -68.36
CA GLY A 209 20.99 13.79 -69.69
C GLY A 209 22.52 13.82 -69.68
N GLU A 210 23.31 12.83 -70.11
CA GLU A 210 23.14 11.53 -70.80
C GLU A 210 24.57 11.02 -71.13
N ALA A 211 24.71 9.72 -71.43
CA ALA A 211 25.80 9.08 -72.19
C ALA A 211 27.14 8.68 -71.51
N GLU A 212 27.27 7.34 -71.41
CA GLU A 212 28.43 6.48 -71.73
C GLU A 212 29.77 6.54 -70.95
N GLY A 213 30.23 5.35 -70.52
CA GLY A 213 31.66 5.00 -70.64
C GLY A 213 32.45 4.66 -69.36
N LYS A 214 32.51 3.36 -69.04
CA LYS A 214 33.63 2.55 -68.48
C LYS A 214 34.82 3.21 -67.70
N LYS A 215 35.11 2.54 -66.57
CA LYS A 215 36.43 2.04 -66.05
C LYS A 215 37.36 2.96 -65.21
N LYS A 216 37.63 2.41 -64.00
CA LYS A 216 38.92 2.18 -63.29
C LYS A 216 39.75 3.33 -62.69
N GLU A 217 40.19 3.06 -61.43
CA GLU A 217 41.46 3.45 -60.77
C GLU A 217 41.67 4.97 -60.57
N GLY A 218 42.24 5.52 -59.49
CA GLY A 218 42.99 5.04 -58.34
C GLY A 218 43.38 6.25 -57.47
N GLU A 219 44.22 5.99 -56.47
CA GLU A 219 44.61 6.80 -55.32
C GLU A 219 45.31 8.17 -55.56
N ALA A 220 45.25 8.97 -54.47
CA ALA A 220 46.33 9.75 -53.84
C ALA A 220 46.56 11.25 -54.16
N GLU A 221 46.90 11.93 -53.05
CA GLU A 221 47.55 13.25 -52.88
C GLU A 221 46.68 14.52 -53.00
N GLY A 222 46.70 15.47 -52.06
CA GLY A 222 47.59 15.59 -50.91
C GLY A 222 47.26 16.78 -50.00
N LYS A 223 47.65 16.57 -48.74
CA LYS A 223 48.15 17.54 -47.74
C LYS A 223 48.17 19.01 -48.17
N LYS A 224 47.33 19.81 -47.52
CA LYS A 224 47.64 21.13 -46.94
C LYS A 224 46.40 21.63 -46.21
N GLU A 225 46.31 21.32 -44.92
CA GLU A 225 45.51 22.06 -43.91
C GLU A 225 45.73 21.40 -42.55
N GLU A 226 46.99 21.38 -42.13
CA GLU A 226 47.40 20.97 -40.79
C GLU A 226 48.39 22.03 -40.29
N GLU A 227 47.90 23.28 -40.13
CA GLU A 227 48.61 24.35 -39.40
C GLU A 227 47.74 25.61 -39.13
N VAL A 228 46.46 25.46 -38.76
CA VAL A 228 45.66 26.56 -38.15
C VAL A 228 44.72 26.07 -37.02
N ALA A 229 44.86 24.82 -36.57
CA ALA A 229 43.90 24.19 -35.64
C ALA A 229 44.35 24.12 -34.16
N GLU A 230 45.34 24.91 -33.72
CA GLU A 230 45.76 24.96 -32.30
C GLU A 230 45.70 26.36 -31.64
N GLY A 231 44.96 27.31 -32.24
CA GLY A 231 44.89 28.69 -31.75
C GLY A 231 43.58 29.16 -31.10
N ILE A 232 42.53 28.33 -31.02
CA ILE A 232 41.21 28.77 -30.50
C ILE A 232 40.55 27.66 -29.66
N GLN A 233 41.15 27.32 -28.52
CA GLN A 233 40.44 26.73 -27.39
C GLN A 233 40.82 27.51 -26.13
N GLY A 234 40.09 28.58 -25.86
CA GLY A 234 40.39 29.41 -24.68
C GLY A 234 39.66 30.73 -24.61
N LEU A 235 38.36 30.81 -24.95
CA LEU A 235 37.53 31.95 -24.60
C LEU A 235 36.11 31.46 -24.24
N GLN A 236 35.93 31.05 -22.99
CA GLN A 236 34.60 31.08 -22.38
C GLN A 236 34.19 32.55 -22.26
N LEU A 237 33.20 33.00 -23.04
CA LEU A 237 32.51 34.25 -22.77
C LEU A 237 31.74 34.08 -21.45
N GLU A 238 32.30 34.59 -20.36
CA GLU A 238 31.59 34.73 -19.08
C GLU A 238 30.35 35.62 -19.29
N ARG A 239 29.17 35.05 -19.05
CA ARG A 239 27.91 35.79 -19.07
C ARG A 239 27.94 36.83 -17.95
N LYS A 240 27.99 38.11 -18.29
CA LYS A 240 27.79 39.16 -17.30
C LYS A 240 26.31 39.32 -16.94
N ARG A 241 25.96 39.35 -15.65
CA ARG A 241 24.59 39.64 -15.19
C ARG A 241 24.49 41.10 -14.78
N VAL A 242 23.27 41.66 -14.84
CA VAL A 242 22.96 42.98 -14.29
C VAL A 242 22.14 42.78 -13.03
N ILE A 243 22.63 43.26 -11.90
CA ILE A 243 21.96 43.13 -10.59
C ILE A 243 21.52 44.53 -10.15
N LEU A 244 20.20 44.70 -9.98
CA LEU A 244 19.57 45.91 -9.46
C LEU A 244 19.32 45.77 -7.96
N LYS A 245 19.87 46.68 -7.16
CA LYS A 245 19.59 46.76 -5.72
C LYS A 245 18.95 48.11 -5.40
N VAL A 246 17.69 48.08 -4.98
CA VAL A 246 16.90 49.28 -4.62
C VAL A 246 16.68 49.27 -3.11
N GLU A 247 17.27 50.23 -2.40
CA GLU A 247 17.04 50.40 -0.97
C GLU A 247 16.07 51.59 -0.75
N GLN A 248 14.86 51.27 -0.27
CA GLN A 248 13.77 52.17 0.15
C GLN A 248 13.53 53.43 -0.72
N VAL A 249 12.51 53.37 -1.57
CA VAL A 249 11.95 54.55 -2.25
C VAL A 249 10.99 55.28 -1.29
N LYS A 250 11.34 56.50 -0.86
CA LYS A 250 10.38 57.42 -0.24
C LYS A 250 9.63 58.14 -1.36
N VAL A 251 8.31 58.02 -1.37
CA VAL A 251 7.42 58.75 -2.28
C VAL A 251 6.89 59.95 -1.50
N GLU A 252 7.12 61.17 -2.01
CA GLU A 252 6.39 62.36 -1.53
C GLU A 252 4.97 62.31 -2.07
N GLU A 253 3.98 62.60 -1.21
CA GLU A 253 2.55 62.53 -1.51
C GLU A 253 2.16 63.54 -2.59
N GLU A 254 2.16 63.15 -3.87
CA GLU A 254 1.30 63.81 -4.87
C GLU A 254 0.98 63.01 -6.16
N ASP A 255 1.36 61.72 -6.30
CA ASP A 255 0.98 60.91 -7.48
C ASP A 255 0.58 59.47 -7.10
N THR A 256 -0.69 59.26 -6.78
CA THR A 256 -1.24 57.95 -6.35
C THR A 256 -1.88 57.12 -7.47
N GLY A 257 -1.91 57.62 -8.70
CA GLY A 257 -2.53 56.94 -9.86
C GLY A 257 -1.68 55.84 -10.51
N ASP A 258 -0.34 55.91 -10.37
CA ASP A 258 0.62 55.14 -11.19
C ASP A 258 1.30 53.98 -10.42
N LEU A 259 0.92 53.74 -9.15
CA LEU A 259 1.53 52.73 -8.28
C LEU A 259 0.99 51.31 -8.51
N ALA A 260 -0.25 51.17 -8.96
CA ALA A 260 -0.88 49.86 -9.20
C ALA A 260 -0.28 49.15 -10.42
N THR A 261 -0.07 49.89 -11.52
CA THR A 261 0.58 49.43 -12.74
C THR A 261 2.05 49.07 -12.52
N LEU A 262 2.78 49.84 -11.71
CA LEU A 262 4.18 49.54 -11.40
C LEU A 262 4.34 48.28 -10.53
N SER A 263 3.44 48.05 -9.57
CA SER A 263 3.40 46.82 -8.77
C SER A 263 3.03 45.59 -9.62
N GLU A 264 2.10 45.76 -10.56
CA GLU A 264 1.68 44.71 -11.49
C GLU A 264 2.78 44.36 -12.51
N ASP A 265 3.53 45.35 -13.00
CA ASP A 265 4.69 45.15 -13.88
C ASP A 265 5.90 44.54 -13.14
N ILE A 266 6.15 44.92 -11.89
CA ILE A 266 7.18 44.30 -11.03
C ILE A 266 6.83 42.84 -10.74
N ASN A 267 5.56 42.54 -10.47
CA ASN A 267 5.10 41.16 -10.25
C ASN A 267 5.12 40.32 -11.53
N ASN A 268 4.78 40.91 -12.69
CA ASN A 268 4.87 40.25 -13.99
C ASN A 268 6.32 40.01 -14.44
N MET A 269 7.28 40.86 -14.06
CA MET A 269 8.72 40.63 -14.30
C MET A 269 9.35 39.64 -13.33
N ALA A 270 8.91 39.59 -12.06
CA ALA A 270 9.39 38.61 -11.08
C ALA A 270 9.06 37.15 -11.49
N GLY A 271 8.05 36.95 -12.34
CA GLY A 271 7.69 35.65 -12.90
C GLY A 271 8.60 35.13 -14.03
N LEU A 272 9.50 35.96 -14.58
CA LEU A 272 10.32 35.61 -15.76
C LEU A 272 11.83 35.47 -15.49
N VAL A 273 12.28 35.65 -14.25
CA VAL A 273 13.68 35.43 -13.83
C VAL A 273 13.70 34.82 -12.42
N ASP A 274 13.32 33.56 -12.29
CA ASP A 274 13.70 32.75 -11.12
C ASP A 274 14.53 31.55 -11.58
N VAL A 275 15.71 31.84 -12.12
CA VAL A 275 16.82 30.91 -12.06
C VAL A 275 17.60 31.28 -10.80
N LYS A 276 17.15 30.79 -9.64
CA LYS A 276 18.09 30.50 -8.55
C LYS A 276 19.12 29.52 -9.10
N THR A 277 20.17 30.02 -9.74
CA THR A 277 21.47 29.37 -9.54
C THR A 277 21.72 29.52 -8.05
N GLN A 278 21.46 28.44 -7.29
CA GLN A 278 22.03 28.29 -5.98
C GLN A 278 23.51 28.65 -6.14
N ASN A 279 23.93 29.80 -5.61
CA ASN A 279 25.34 30.06 -5.42
C ASN A 279 25.79 28.92 -4.51
N LYS A 280 26.49 27.93 -5.08
CA LYS A 280 27.13 26.90 -4.27
C LYS A 280 27.96 27.66 -3.24
N PRO A 281 27.73 27.46 -1.93
CA PRO A 281 28.50 28.14 -0.92
C PRO A 281 29.97 27.93 -1.22
N SER A 282 30.77 28.99 -1.14
CA SER A 282 32.22 28.87 -1.34
C SER A 282 32.74 27.79 -0.39
N ILE A 283 33.82 27.09 -0.76
CA ILE A 283 34.44 26.07 0.11
C ILE A 283 34.69 26.64 1.52
N SER A 284 35.10 27.92 1.62
CA SER A 284 35.23 28.64 2.88
C SER A 284 33.92 28.73 3.68
N GLN A 285 32.79 29.04 3.03
CA GLN A 285 31.47 29.09 3.68
C GLN A 285 31.00 27.71 4.11
N ILE A 286 31.22 26.66 3.32
CA ILE A 286 30.90 25.26 3.70
C ILE A 286 31.72 24.85 4.92
N PHE A 287 33.03 25.13 4.93
CA PHE A 287 33.89 24.84 6.08
C PHE A 287 33.55 25.68 7.32
N THR A 288 33.02 26.91 7.14
CA THR A 288 32.64 27.79 8.26
C THR A 288 31.28 27.43 8.84
N THR A 289 30.31 27.09 7.99
CA THR A 289 28.96 26.70 8.39
C THR A 289 28.89 25.23 8.81
N MET A 290 29.84 24.42 8.34
CA MET A 290 29.79 22.95 8.40
C MET A 290 28.47 22.40 7.81
N GLU A 291 27.87 23.14 6.86
CA GLU A 291 26.60 22.79 6.25
C GLU A 291 26.81 21.55 5.37
N TYR A 292 26.13 20.45 5.69
CA TYR A 292 26.23 19.20 4.95
C TYR A 292 25.68 19.40 3.53
N GLY A 293 26.51 19.13 2.51
CA GLY A 293 26.05 19.08 1.13
C GLY A 293 25.15 17.85 0.89
N PRO A 294 24.23 17.91 -0.09
CA PRO A 294 23.31 16.81 -0.36
C PRO A 294 24.07 15.56 -0.83
N ALA A 295 23.67 14.39 -0.32
CA ALA A 295 24.27 13.11 -0.69
C ALA A 295 23.39 12.41 -1.74
N LEU A 296 23.42 12.93 -2.98
CA LEU A 296 22.56 12.43 -4.05
C LEU A 296 22.96 11.02 -4.50
N GLU A 297 21.97 10.17 -4.76
CA GLU A 297 22.14 8.90 -5.48
C GLU A 297 22.36 9.17 -6.98
N ASP A 298 23.23 8.38 -7.61
CA ASP A 298 23.47 8.49 -9.04
C ASP A 298 22.30 7.89 -9.83
N HIS A 299 21.70 8.70 -10.71
CA HIS A 299 20.58 8.32 -11.56
C HIS A 299 20.96 8.07 -13.02
N LYS A 300 22.25 8.07 -13.38
CA LYS A 300 22.70 7.87 -14.77
C LYS A 300 22.25 6.54 -15.37
N VAL A 301 22.21 5.46 -14.59
CA VAL A 301 21.74 4.14 -15.08
C VAL A 301 20.24 4.16 -15.35
N ALA A 302 19.47 4.85 -14.50
CA ALA A 302 18.04 5.07 -14.73
C ALA A 302 17.81 5.90 -16.00
N GLN A 303 18.57 6.99 -16.17
CA GLN A 303 18.53 7.79 -17.39
C GLN A 303 18.88 6.97 -18.63
N ALA A 304 19.94 6.15 -18.59
CA ALA A 304 20.32 5.29 -19.70
C ALA A 304 19.23 4.28 -20.10
N TRP A 305 18.47 3.76 -19.13
CA TRP A 305 17.30 2.90 -19.40
C TRP A 305 16.13 3.67 -20.01
N LEU A 306 15.89 4.92 -19.58
CA LEU A 306 14.90 5.79 -20.21
C LEU A 306 15.30 6.12 -21.66
N ASP A 307 16.58 6.43 -21.87
CA ASP A 307 17.15 6.77 -23.17
C ASP A 307 17.14 5.58 -24.13
N SER A 308 17.34 4.34 -23.64
CA SER A 308 17.24 3.13 -24.47
C SER A 308 15.83 2.85 -25.00
N HIS A 309 14.82 3.56 -24.48
CA HIS A 309 13.43 3.53 -24.92
C HIS A 309 13.01 4.85 -25.59
N ASP A 310 13.96 5.71 -25.99
CA ASP A 310 13.71 7.04 -26.55
C ASP A 310 12.80 7.92 -25.67
N GLY A 311 12.75 7.66 -24.36
CA GLY A 311 11.83 8.31 -23.43
C GLY A 311 10.34 8.06 -23.73
N LYS A 312 10.00 7.02 -24.50
CA LYS A 312 8.64 6.68 -24.93
C LYS A 312 8.30 5.23 -24.61
N PHE A 313 7.30 5.01 -23.78
CA PHE A 313 6.87 3.67 -23.39
C PHE A 313 5.47 3.32 -23.91
N GLY A 314 5.39 2.13 -24.50
CA GLY A 314 4.14 1.48 -24.86
C GLY A 314 3.56 0.63 -23.72
N HIS A 315 2.76 -0.36 -24.09
CA HIS A 315 2.39 -1.47 -23.23
C HIS A 315 3.47 -2.56 -23.25
N PHE A 316 3.45 -3.45 -22.26
CA PHE A 316 4.27 -4.66 -22.25
C PHE A 316 3.37 -5.89 -22.29
N ILE A 317 3.17 -6.44 -23.49
CA ILE A 317 2.20 -7.53 -23.73
C ILE A 317 2.95 -8.70 -24.36
N ASN A 318 2.73 -9.90 -23.82
CA ASN A 318 3.32 -11.13 -24.34
C ASN A 318 4.87 -11.08 -24.47
N ASN A 319 5.54 -10.55 -23.44
CA ASN A 319 6.99 -10.29 -23.40
C ASN A 319 7.52 -9.36 -24.50
N LYS A 320 6.67 -8.50 -25.07
CA LYS A 320 7.04 -7.54 -26.10
C LYS A 320 6.54 -6.15 -25.77
N TRP A 321 7.32 -5.15 -26.13
CA TRP A 321 6.87 -3.76 -26.16
C TRP A 321 5.88 -3.57 -27.30
N VAL A 322 4.72 -3.00 -26.98
CA VAL A 322 3.67 -2.67 -27.94
C VAL A 322 3.42 -1.17 -27.87
N LEU A 323 3.85 -0.45 -28.90
CA LEU A 323 3.71 1.00 -29.01
C LEU A 323 2.90 1.31 -30.28
N PRO A 324 1.56 1.29 -30.23
CA PRO A 324 0.74 1.62 -31.38
C PRO A 324 0.89 3.10 -31.75
N ASP A 325 0.92 3.38 -33.05
CA ASP A 325 0.82 4.74 -33.57
C ASP A 325 -0.56 5.36 -33.26
N ASP A 326 -0.68 6.69 -33.33
CA ASP A 326 -1.93 7.43 -33.12
C ASP A 326 -2.58 7.28 -31.72
N ARG A 327 -1.78 7.01 -30.69
CA ARG A 327 -2.24 7.03 -29.29
C ARG A 327 -1.98 8.39 -28.63
N SER A 328 -2.95 8.86 -27.83
CA SER A 328 -2.72 9.96 -26.91
C SER A 328 -1.62 9.59 -25.91
N THR A 329 -0.76 10.53 -25.57
CA THR A 329 0.35 10.31 -24.63
C THR A 329 0.22 11.17 -23.38
N TYR A 330 0.75 10.68 -22.26
CA TYR A 330 0.92 11.43 -21.02
C TYR A 330 2.38 11.46 -20.62
N ALA A 331 2.85 12.64 -20.20
CA ALA A 331 4.13 12.77 -19.54
C ALA A 331 4.06 12.14 -18.13
N THR A 332 5.09 11.41 -17.76
CA THR A 332 5.45 11.22 -16.35
C THR A 332 6.51 12.24 -15.96
N ARG A 333 6.40 12.79 -14.75
CA ARG A 333 7.22 13.90 -14.25
C ARG A 333 7.77 13.54 -12.88
N ASP A 334 9.00 13.96 -12.62
CA ASP A 334 9.58 13.90 -11.29
C ASP A 334 8.88 14.92 -10.36
N PRO A 335 8.17 14.49 -9.30
CA PRO A 335 7.44 15.42 -8.43
C PRO A 335 8.35 16.40 -7.67
N CYS A 336 9.63 16.07 -7.48
CA CYS A 336 10.59 16.94 -6.80
C CYS A 336 11.09 18.09 -7.69
N THR A 337 11.06 17.95 -9.02
CA THR A 337 11.66 18.90 -9.97
C THR A 337 10.72 19.37 -11.08
N ASP A 338 9.56 18.75 -11.23
CA ASP A 338 8.60 18.88 -12.35
C ASP A 338 9.17 18.54 -13.74
N ARG A 339 10.39 17.98 -13.79
CA ARG A 339 11.03 17.55 -15.04
C ARG A 339 10.30 16.33 -15.60
N VAL A 340 10.02 16.34 -16.90
CA VAL A 340 9.51 15.17 -17.62
C VAL A 340 10.57 14.07 -17.63
N LEU A 341 10.20 12.88 -17.14
CA LEU A 341 11.05 11.69 -17.13
C LEU A 341 10.88 10.89 -18.43
N ALA A 342 9.63 10.67 -18.85
CA ALA A 342 9.28 9.93 -20.05
C ALA A 342 7.83 10.23 -20.46
N THR A 343 7.41 9.68 -21.60
CA THR A 343 6.03 9.70 -22.09
C THR A 343 5.49 8.28 -22.21
N THR A 344 4.21 8.10 -21.91
CA THR A 344 3.52 6.80 -22.03
C THR A 344 2.20 6.95 -22.74
N ILE A 345 1.72 5.88 -23.36
CA ILE A 345 0.47 5.91 -24.13
C ILE A 345 -0.79 5.72 -23.28
N GLN A 346 -1.91 6.28 -23.76
CA GLN A 346 -3.26 5.95 -23.33
C GLN A 346 -3.72 4.70 -24.06
N GLY A 347 -3.80 3.58 -23.33
CA GLY A 347 -4.38 2.36 -23.89
C GLY A 347 -5.89 2.49 -24.15
N THR A 348 -6.36 1.63 -25.03
CA THR A 348 -7.74 1.51 -25.48
C THR A 348 -8.31 0.14 -25.09
N GLN A 349 -9.59 -0.09 -25.38
CA GLN A 349 -10.21 -1.41 -25.17
C GLN A 349 -9.47 -2.51 -25.94
N GLN A 350 -9.03 -2.23 -27.18
CA GLN A 350 -8.30 -3.21 -28.01
C GLN A 350 -6.99 -3.67 -27.34
N ASP A 351 -6.30 -2.76 -26.65
CA ASP A 351 -5.06 -3.08 -25.96
C ASP A 351 -5.32 -3.94 -24.71
N VAL A 352 -6.43 -3.72 -24.01
CA VAL A 352 -6.92 -4.59 -22.92
C VAL A 352 -7.27 -5.97 -23.46
N ASP A 353 -8.02 -6.04 -24.56
CA ASP A 353 -8.43 -7.30 -25.19
C ASP A 353 -7.20 -8.11 -25.63
N GLN A 354 -6.19 -7.45 -26.22
CA GLN A 354 -4.93 -8.08 -26.60
C GLN A 354 -4.18 -8.64 -25.38
N ALA A 355 -4.07 -7.87 -24.29
CA ALA A 355 -3.38 -8.30 -23.07
C ALA A 355 -4.11 -9.44 -22.37
N VAL A 356 -5.43 -9.38 -22.28
CA VAL A 356 -6.26 -10.45 -21.68
C VAL A 356 -6.22 -11.71 -22.55
N GLY A 357 -6.25 -11.56 -23.88
CA GLY A 357 -6.08 -12.68 -24.82
C GLY A 357 -4.75 -13.39 -24.63
N ALA A 358 -3.64 -12.65 -24.55
CA ALA A 358 -2.32 -13.21 -24.27
C ALA A 358 -2.25 -13.91 -22.90
N ALA A 359 -2.86 -13.32 -21.87
CA ALA A 359 -2.94 -13.92 -20.53
C ALA A 359 -3.75 -15.22 -20.53
N ARG A 360 -4.84 -15.27 -21.31
CA ARG A 360 -5.71 -16.45 -21.43
C ARG A 360 -5.00 -17.59 -22.15
N GLU A 361 -4.29 -17.30 -23.24
CA GLU A 361 -3.50 -18.28 -23.97
C GLU A 361 -2.39 -18.87 -23.08
N ALA A 362 -1.63 -18.01 -22.39
CA ALA A 362 -0.57 -18.44 -21.50
C ALA A 362 -1.07 -19.23 -20.27
N TYR A 363 -2.30 -18.98 -19.81
CA TYR A 363 -2.89 -19.66 -18.66
C TYR A 363 -2.99 -21.18 -18.85
N VAL A 364 -3.24 -21.64 -20.09
CA VAL A 364 -3.37 -23.08 -20.40
C VAL A 364 -2.09 -23.83 -20.01
N ALA A 365 -0.92 -23.34 -20.43
CA ALA A 365 0.36 -23.96 -20.09
C ALA A 365 0.81 -23.64 -18.65
N TRP A 366 0.61 -22.41 -18.19
CA TRP A 366 1.09 -21.95 -16.87
C TRP A 366 0.39 -22.63 -15.69
N SER A 367 -0.93 -22.84 -15.80
CA SER A 367 -1.72 -23.51 -14.76
C SER A 367 -1.34 -24.99 -14.61
N GLN A 368 -0.94 -25.65 -15.71
CA GLN A 368 -0.52 -27.05 -15.76
C GLN A 368 0.95 -27.25 -15.38
N LEU A 369 1.75 -26.18 -15.39
CA LEU A 369 3.14 -26.25 -14.94
C LEU A 369 3.18 -26.78 -13.49
N SER A 370 4.16 -27.62 -13.17
CA SER A 370 4.30 -28.12 -11.81
C SER A 370 4.55 -26.97 -10.83
N GLY A 371 4.17 -27.16 -9.57
CA GLY A 371 4.46 -26.19 -8.51
C GLY A 371 5.94 -25.82 -8.45
N HIS A 372 6.81 -26.81 -8.67
CA HIS A 372 8.25 -26.61 -8.79
C HIS A 372 8.65 -25.74 -9.99
N GLY A 373 8.06 -25.97 -11.17
CA GLY A 373 8.31 -25.15 -12.35
C GLY A 373 7.99 -23.68 -12.09
N ARG A 374 6.82 -23.38 -11.52
CA ARG A 374 6.43 -22.01 -11.15
C ARG A 374 7.35 -21.42 -10.07
N ALA A 375 7.74 -22.20 -9.07
CA ALA A 375 8.65 -21.77 -8.02
C ALA A 375 10.00 -21.30 -8.58
N ARG A 376 10.57 -22.02 -9.56
CA ARG A 376 11.83 -21.61 -10.19
C ARG A 376 11.73 -20.28 -10.93
N HIS A 377 10.63 -20.01 -11.62
CA HIS A 377 10.43 -18.72 -12.28
C HIS A 377 10.33 -17.58 -11.26
N LEU A 378 9.53 -17.75 -10.19
CA LEU A 378 9.43 -16.74 -9.13
C LEU A 378 10.77 -16.48 -8.42
N TYR A 379 11.53 -17.54 -8.14
CA TYR A 379 12.89 -17.44 -7.61
C TYR A 379 13.82 -16.70 -8.57
N SER A 380 13.77 -17.02 -9.88
CA SER A 380 14.55 -16.34 -10.91
C SER A 380 14.24 -14.84 -10.92
N ILE A 381 12.96 -14.46 -10.89
CA ILE A 381 12.54 -13.06 -10.84
C ILE A 381 13.07 -12.40 -9.55
N ALA A 382 12.98 -13.07 -8.39
CA ALA A 382 13.53 -12.54 -7.13
C ALA A 382 15.02 -12.18 -7.25
N ARG A 383 15.81 -13.06 -7.89
CA ARG A 383 17.24 -12.84 -8.14
C ARG A 383 17.49 -11.67 -9.10
N HIS A 384 16.66 -11.51 -10.12
CA HIS A 384 16.78 -10.39 -11.04
C HIS A 384 16.36 -9.06 -10.38
N ILE A 385 15.33 -9.05 -9.53
CA ILE A 385 15.00 -7.86 -8.73
C ILE A 385 16.17 -7.47 -7.83
N GLN A 386 16.85 -8.41 -7.19
CA GLN A 386 18.05 -8.12 -6.41
C GLN A 386 19.20 -7.58 -7.29
N LYS A 387 19.43 -8.19 -8.47
CA LYS A 387 20.42 -7.74 -9.46
C LYS A 387 20.16 -6.29 -9.91
N HIS A 388 18.91 -5.94 -10.14
CA HIS A 388 18.49 -4.61 -10.62
C HIS A 388 17.98 -3.69 -9.50
N SER A 389 18.23 -4.03 -8.24
CA SER A 389 17.63 -3.37 -7.07
C SER A 389 17.85 -1.86 -7.02
N ARG A 390 19.08 -1.40 -7.29
CA ARG A 390 19.40 0.04 -7.31
C ARG A 390 18.69 0.78 -8.44
N LEU A 391 18.67 0.20 -9.65
CA LEU A 391 17.96 0.80 -10.79
C LEU A 391 16.48 0.97 -10.48
N LEU A 392 15.85 -0.10 -9.97
CA LEU A 392 14.44 -0.09 -9.60
C LEU A 392 14.14 0.94 -8.49
N ALA A 393 14.99 1.01 -7.46
CA ALA A 393 14.85 1.98 -6.37
C ALA A 393 14.95 3.43 -6.85
N VAL A 394 15.86 3.72 -7.79
CA VAL A 394 16.03 5.06 -8.37
C VAL A 394 14.85 5.42 -9.28
N ILE A 395 14.40 4.52 -10.15
CA ILE A 395 13.23 4.75 -11.01
C ILE A 395 11.99 5.00 -10.16
N GLU A 396 11.76 4.20 -9.11
CA GLU A 396 10.63 4.37 -8.20
C GLU A 396 10.68 5.75 -7.50
N ALA A 397 11.84 6.14 -6.98
CA ALA A 397 12.00 7.42 -6.28
C ALA A 397 11.84 8.63 -7.21
N LEU A 398 12.31 8.55 -8.46
CA LEU A 398 12.10 9.60 -9.46
C LEU A 398 10.64 9.71 -9.90
N ASP A 399 9.98 8.59 -10.22
CA ASP A 399 8.62 8.57 -10.75
C ASP A 399 7.58 8.93 -9.67
N ASN A 400 7.81 8.56 -8.41
CA ASN A 400 6.87 8.76 -7.30
C ASN A 400 7.15 10.00 -6.44
N GLY A 401 8.41 10.43 -6.30
CA GLY A 401 8.79 11.54 -5.42
C GLY A 401 9.20 11.15 -4.00
N LYS A 402 8.98 9.89 -3.58
CA LYS A 402 9.52 9.34 -2.32
C LYS A 402 11.05 9.30 -2.31
N THR A 403 11.63 9.26 -1.12
CA THR A 403 13.09 9.27 -0.98
C THR A 403 13.70 7.94 -1.43
N VAL A 404 14.87 8.00 -2.06
CA VAL A 404 15.63 6.82 -2.51
C VAL A 404 16.05 5.94 -1.34
N ARG A 405 16.18 6.52 -0.14
CA ARG A 405 16.39 5.76 1.09
C ARG A 405 15.22 4.83 1.36
N GLU A 406 13.98 5.33 1.26
CA GLU A 406 12.77 4.52 1.44
C GLU A 406 12.68 3.40 0.40
N THR A 407 12.88 3.71 -0.89
CA THR A 407 12.76 2.71 -1.95
C THR A 407 13.83 1.63 -1.87
N ARG A 408 15.06 2.02 -1.53
CA ARG A 408 16.21 1.12 -1.40
C ARG A 408 16.12 0.23 -0.17
N ASP A 409 15.70 0.79 0.97
CA ASP A 409 15.78 0.12 2.26
C ASP A 409 14.46 -0.59 2.63
N CYS A 410 13.34 -0.23 2.00
CA CYS A 410 12.01 -0.81 2.26
C CYS A 410 11.36 -1.44 1.01
N ASP A 411 10.96 -0.64 0.02
CA ASP A 411 10.10 -1.10 -1.09
C ASP A 411 10.72 -2.27 -1.89
N VAL A 412 11.93 -2.08 -2.42
CA VAL A 412 12.58 -3.08 -3.28
C VAL A 412 12.97 -4.36 -2.50
N PRO A 413 13.53 -4.29 -1.28
CA PRO A 413 13.74 -5.46 -0.44
C PRO A 413 12.45 -6.25 -0.18
N LEU A 414 11.33 -5.57 0.08
CA LEU A 414 10.03 -6.22 0.28
C LEU A 414 9.54 -6.91 -1.00
N VAL A 415 9.72 -6.31 -2.19
CA VAL A 415 9.40 -6.98 -3.47
C VAL A 415 10.18 -8.28 -3.62
N ALA A 416 11.49 -8.25 -3.39
CA ALA A 416 12.32 -9.46 -3.44
C ALA A 416 11.85 -10.50 -2.42
N ARG A 417 11.53 -10.08 -1.19
CA ARG A 417 10.98 -10.94 -0.12
C ARG A 417 9.65 -11.58 -0.55
N HIS A 418 8.74 -10.85 -1.17
CA HIS A 418 7.47 -11.38 -1.69
C HIS A 418 7.70 -12.45 -2.77
N LEU A 419 8.61 -12.23 -3.71
CA LEU A 419 8.93 -13.21 -4.74
C LEU A 419 9.53 -14.49 -4.15
N TYR A 420 10.49 -14.37 -3.22
CA TYR A 420 11.07 -15.53 -2.54
C TYR A 420 10.04 -16.33 -1.74
N TYR A 421 9.22 -15.63 -0.96
CA TYR A 421 8.18 -16.27 -0.14
C TYR A 421 7.15 -17.02 -1.00
N HIS A 422 6.66 -16.38 -2.06
CA HIS A 422 5.65 -16.98 -2.92
C HIS A 422 6.22 -18.08 -3.84
N ALA A 423 7.52 -18.06 -4.16
CA ALA A 423 8.19 -19.20 -4.78
C ALA A 423 8.07 -20.46 -3.91
N GLY A 424 8.25 -20.32 -2.59
CA GLY A 424 8.02 -21.40 -1.62
C GLY A 424 6.59 -21.93 -1.65
N TRP A 425 5.60 -21.04 -1.68
CA TRP A 425 4.19 -21.46 -1.78
C TRP A 425 3.82 -22.13 -3.10
N ALA A 426 4.43 -21.72 -4.21
CA ALA A 426 4.26 -22.41 -5.48
C ALA A 426 4.74 -23.87 -5.38
N GLN A 427 5.90 -24.11 -4.76
CA GLN A 427 6.46 -25.45 -4.49
C GLN A 427 5.52 -26.27 -3.57
N LEU A 428 5.00 -25.64 -2.52
CA LEU A 428 4.23 -26.29 -1.45
C LEU A 428 2.72 -26.41 -1.72
N LYS A 429 2.21 -25.83 -2.82
CA LYS A 429 0.77 -25.84 -3.15
C LYS A 429 0.18 -27.26 -3.13
N HIS A 430 0.89 -28.24 -3.68
CA HIS A 430 0.38 -29.62 -3.83
C HIS A 430 0.27 -30.40 -2.50
N THR A 431 0.94 -29.96 -1.44
CA THR A 431 0.86 -30.59 -0.10
C THR A 431 -0.06 -29.82 0.84
N HIS A 432 -0.06 -28.48 0.78
CA HIS A 432 -0.79 -27.65 1.75
C HIS A 432 -2.12 -27.09 1.25
N MET A 433 -2.39 -27.18 -0.05
CA MET A 433 -3.60 -26.64 -0.70
C MET A 433 -4.17 -27.66 -1.69
N GLN A 434 -4.21 -28.93 -1.28
CA GLN A 434 -4.93 -29.99 -1.98
C GLN A 434 -6.44 -29.66 -2.02
N GLY A 435 -7.12 -30.01 -3.11
CA GLY A 435 -8.52 -29.64 -3.32
C GLY A 435 -8.74 -28.20 -3.81
N TRP A 436 -7.67 -27.44 -4.07
CA TRP A 436 -7.75 -26.07 -4.62
C TRP A 436 -7.05 -25.94 -5.98
N LYS A 437 -7.64 -25.18 -6.90
CA LYS A 437 -7.09 -24.86 -8.23
C LYS A 437 -7.01 -23.35 -8.47
N SER A 438 -6.20 -22.92 -9.44
CA SER A 438 -6.11 -21.52 -9.83
C SER A 438 -7.46 -20.98 -10.32
N ILE A 439 -7.65 -19.67 -10.21
CA ILE A 439 -8.89 -19.00 -10.65
C ILE A 439 -8.89 -18.77 -12.16
N GLY A 440 -7.76 -18.35 -12.74
CA GLY A 440 -7.67 -18.02 -14.17
C GLY A 440 -6.82 -16.79 -14.46
N VAL A 441 -7.38 -15.83 -15.20
CA VAL A 441 -6.77 -14.54 -15.52
C VAL A 441 -7.13 -13.50 -14.45
N VAL A 442 -6.12 -12.83 -13.91
CA VAL A 442 -6.26 -11.80 -12.88
C VAL A 442 -6.04 -10.42 -13.50
N GLY A 443 -7.04 -9.54 -13.38
CA GLY A 443 -6.89 -8.10 -13.59
C GLY A 443 -6.40 -7.43 -12.31
N ALA A 444 -5.14 -6.98 -12.29
CA ALA A 444 -4.54 -6.28 -11.17
C ALA A 444 -4.50 -4.76 -11.42
N ILE A 445 -5.05 -3.97 -10.50
CA ILE A 445 -5.10 -2.52 -10.60
C ILE A 445 -4.52 -1.93 -9.31
N VAL A 446 -3.42 -1.19 -9.44
CA VAL A 446 -2.61 -0.75 -8.29
C VAL A 446 -2.47 0.77 -8.25
N PRO A 447 -2.35 1.37 -7.05
CA PRO A 447 -2.29 2.80 -6.87
C PRO A 447 -0.85 3.31 -7.04
N TRP A 448 -0.67 4.62 -6.85
CA TRP A 448 0.56 5.30 -7.21
C TRP A 448 1.60 5.41 -6.09
N ASN A 449 1.25 5.09 -4.84
CA ASN A 449 2.05 5.44 -3.66
C ASN A 449 3.18 4.45 -3.33
N PHE A 450 2.99 3.15 -3.57
CA PHE A 450 4.07 2.16 -3.58
C PHE A 450 3.95 1.29 -4.84
N PRO A 451 4.23 1.85 -6.03
CA PRO A 451 3.95 1.21 -7.31
C PRO A 451 4.46 -0.23 -7.38
N VAL A 452 5.74 -0.45 -7.10
CA VAL A 452 6.38 -1.76 -7.25
C VAL A 452 6.07 -2.72 -6.10
N MET A 453 5.88 -2.20 -4.89
CA MET A 453 5.53 -3.04 -3.74
C MET A 453 4.09 -3.58 -3.87
N LEU A 454 3.13 -2.71 -4.21
CA LEU A 454 1.72 -3.10 -4.31
C LEU A 454 1.43 -3.93 -5.56
N LEU A 455 2.18 -3.75 -6.65
CA LEU A 455 2.11 -4.71 -7.76
C LEU A 455 2.64 -6.08 -7.35
N ALA A 456 3.73 -6.16 -6.57
CA ALA A 456 4.26 -7.43 -6.09
C ALA A 456 3.27 -8.17 -5.18
N TRP A 457 2.51 -7.43 -4.34
CA TRP A 457 1.45 -7.99 -3.50
C TRP A 457 0.34 -8.69 -4.31
N LYS A 458 0.06 -8.25 -5.54
CA LYS A 458 -0.92 -8.90 -6.41
C LYS A 458 -0.30 -9.98 -7.30
N VAL A 459 0.84 -9.68 -7.92
CA VAL A 459 1.46 -10.52 -8.95
C VAL A 459 2.06 -11.79 -8.34
N CYS A 460 2.80 -11.68 -7.23
CA CYS A 460 3.49 -12.82 -6.64
C CYS A 460 2.55 -13.98 -6.24
N PRO A 461 1.47 -13.76 -5.47
CA PRO A 461 0.54 -14.84 -5.13
C PRO A 461 -0.25 -15.35 -6.32
N ALA A 462 -0.63 -14.47 -7.27
CA ALA A 462 -1.33 -14.88 -8.49
C ALA A 462 -0.50 -15.89 -9.29
N LEU A 463 0.75 -15.54 -9.58
CA LEU A 463 1.67 -16.39 -10.32
C LEU A 463 1.96 -17.69 -9.56
N ALA A 464 2.21 -17.62 -8.25
CA ALA A 464 2.49 -18.81 -7.44
C ALA A 464 1.36 -19.84 -7.49
N MET A 465 0.12 -19.36 -7.43
CA MET A 465 -1.07 -20.20 -7.46
C MET A 465 -1.45 -20.71 -8.86
N GLY A 466 -0.72 -20.29 -9.91
CA GLY A 466 -0.91 -20.76 -11.28
C GLY A 466 -1.90 -19.92 -12.10
N ASN A 467 -2.06 -18.65 -11.75
CA ASN A 467 -2.83 -17.67 -12.52
C ASN A 467 -1.91 -16.86 -13.44
N THR A 468 -2.47 -16.25 -14.47
CA THR A 468 -1.81 -15.22 -15.29
C THR A 468 -2.36 -13.84 -14.93
N VAL A 469 -1.59 -12.79 -15.21
CA VAL A 469 -1.91 -11.43 -14.73
C VAL A 469 -1.86 -10.41 -15.87
N VAL A 470 -2.86 -9.54 -15.90
CA VAL A 470 -2.84 -8.27 -16.62
C VAL A 470 -2.86 -7.15 -15.59
N LEU A 471 -1.79 -6.36 -15.55
CA LEU A 471 -1.60 -5.27 -14.59
C LEU A 471 -1.86 -3.92 -15.25
N LYS A 472 -2.57 -3.04 -14.53
CA LYS A 472 -2.73 -1.63 -14.87
C LYS A 472 -2.17 -0.74 -13.74
N PRO A 473 -0.94 -0.23 -13.86
CA PRO A 473 -0.33 0.65 -12.87
C PRO A 473 -0.93 2.06 -12.92
N ALA A 474 -0.83 2.82 -11.83
CA ALA A 474 -1.39 4.16 -11.77
C ALA A 474 -0.84 5.09 -12.87
N THR A 475 -1.65 6.08 -13.27
CA THR A 475 -1.25 7.05 -14.29
C THR A 475 -0.10 7.93 -13.82
N SER A 476 0.04 8.21 -12.53
CA SER A 476 1.12 9.08 -12.05
C SER A 476 2.45 8.34 -11.90
N THR A 477 2.43 7.01 -11.73
CA THR A 477 3.62 6.19 -11.44
C THR A 477 3.54 4.82 -12.10
N ARG A 478 4.32 4.63 -13.16
CA ARG A 478 4.23 3.44 -14.02
C ARG A 478 5.57 2.96 -14.55
N LEU A 479 6.64 3.74 -14.42
CA LEU A 479 7.95 3.38 -14.97
C LEU A 479 8.52 2.13 -14.29
N SER A 480 8.39 2.02 -12.97
CA SER A 480 8.84 0.85 -12.23
C SER A 480 8.06 -0.42 -12.55
N ALA A 481 6.75 -0.31 -12.83
CA ALA A 481 5.92 -1.44 -13.25
C ALA A 481 6.31 -1.95 -14.65
N LEU A 482 6.63 -1.03 -15.57
CA LEU A 482 7.13 -1.35 -16.90
C LEU A 482 8.53 -1.99 -16.84
N LEU A 483 9.44 -1.41 -16.04
CA LEU A 483 10.75 -2.01 -15.77
C LEU A 483 10.64 -3.40 -15.12
N PHE A 484 9.71 -3.58 -14.17
CA PHE A 484 9.45 -4.88 -13.56
C PHE A 484 9.01 -5.92 -14.60
N ALA A 485 8.21 -5.53 -15.59
CA ALA A 485 7.76 -6.40 -16.67
C ALA A 485 8.93 -6.85 -17.58
N GLU A 486 9.81 -5.93 -17.93
CA GLU A 486 11.04 -6.21 -18.66
C GLU A 486 11.96 -7.17 -17.88
N ILE A 487 12.13 -6.93 -16.58
CA ILE A 487 12.88 -7.81 -15.67
C ILE A 487 12.26 -9.22 -15.60
N CYS A 488 10.93 -9.33 -15.61
CA CYS A 488 10.25 -10.63 -15.63
C CYS A 488 10.56 -11.42 -16.91
N ALA A 489 10.58 -10.74 -18.05
CA ALA A 489 10.95 -11.37 -19.33
C ALA A 489 12.43 -11.77 -19.35
N GLU A 490 13.34 -10.91 -18.86
CA GLU A 490 14.77 -11.24 -18.70
C GLU A 490 14.97 -12.47 -17.79
N ALA A 491 14.21 -12.57 -16.71
CA ALA A 491 14.23 -13.69 -15.78
C ALA A 491 13.65 -15.00 -16.36
N GLY A 492 13.16 -14.98 -17.60
CA GLY A 492 12.64 -16.12 -18.33
C GLY A 492 11.19 -16.47 -17.98
N LEU A 493 10.38 -15.52 -17.49
CA LEU A 493 8.94 -15.74 -17.32
C LEU A 493 8.29 -15.98 -18.70
N PRO A 494 7.46 -17.03 -18.88
CA PRO A 494 6.86 -17.32 -20.17
C PRO A 494 6.01 -16.15 -20.69
N ALA A 495 6.01 -15.98 -22.01
CA ALA A 495 5.27 -14.91 -22.66
C ALA A 495 3.76 -15.01 -22.35
N GLY A 496 3.15 -13.86 -22.03
CA GLY A 496 1.73 -13.75 -21.72
C GLY A 496 1.38 -14.06 -20.26
N VAL A 497 2.28 -14.64 -19.46
CA VAL A 497 2.00 -14.93 -18.04
C VAL A 497 1.84 -13.64 -17.22
N PHE A 498 2.61 -12.60 -17.55
CA PHE A 498 2.50 -11.27 -16.98
C PHE A 498 2.46 -10.23 -18.11
N ASN A 499 1.44 -9.37 -18.09
CA ASN A 499 1.23 -8.30 -19.07
C ASN A 499 0.97 -6.99 -18.33
N VAL A 500 1.44 -5.87 -18.87
CA VAL A 500 1.26 -4.53 -18.32
C VAL A 500 0.63 -3.64 -19.38
N VAL A 501 -0.51 -3.04 -19.06
CA VAL A 501 -1.20 -2.06 -19.91
C VAL A 501 -1.27 -0.71 -19.19
N THR A 502 -1.06 0.37 -19.94
CA THR A 502 -0.94 1.74 -19.41
C THR A 502 -2.10 2.61 -19.87
N GLY A 503 -2.61 3.47 -18.98
CA GLY A 503 -3.71 4.38 -19.30
C GLY A 503 -4.36 4.98 -18.05
N GLY A 504 -5.40 5.79 -18.24
CA GLY A 504 -6.18 6.45 -17.20
C GLY A 504 -7.04 5.52 -16.34
N GLY A 505 -7.83 6.11 -15.43
CA GLY A 505 -8.73 5.35 -14.54
C GLY A 505 -9.79 4.52 -15.28
N GLY A 506 -10.34 5.06 -16.37
CA GLY A 506 -11.34 4.36 -17.20
C GLY A 506 -10.84 3.01 -17.75
N MET A 507 -9.54 2.90 -18.07
CA MET A 507 -8.93 1.65 -18.51
C MET A 507 -8.86 0.60 -17.40
N GLY A 508 -8.72 1.03 -16.14
CA GLY A 508 -8.83 0.12 -14.99
C GLY A 508 -10.23 -0.50 -14.89
N THR A 509 -11.28 0.30 -15.11
CA THR A 509 -12.66 -0.22 -15.17
C THR A 509 -12.84 -1.18 -16.34
N GLN A 510 -12.33 -0.86 -17.54
CA GLN A 510 -12.37 -1.74 -18.71
C GLN A 510 -11.72 -3.10 -18.44
N LEU A 511 -10.55 -3.11 -17.80
CA LEU A 511 -9.88 -4.35 -17.40
C LEU A 511 -10.71 -5.12 -16.36
N ALA A 512 -11.27 -4.44 -15.36
CA ALA A 512 -12.05 -5.08 -14.31
C ALA A 512 -13.37 -5.69 -14.82
N THR A 513 -13.99 -5.08 -15.84
CA THR A 513 -15.25 -5.55 -16.43
C THR A 513 -15.06 -6.44 -17.64
N HIS A 514 -13.82 -6.64 -18.12
CA HIS A 514 -13.55 -7.50 -19.26
C HIS A 514 -14.10 -8.92 -19.03
N HIS A 515 -14.78 -9.47 -20.03
CA HIS A 515 -15.49 -10.75 -19.90
C HIS A 515 -14.54 -11.88 -19.47
N ASP A 516 -13.38 -11.98 -20.13
CA ASP A 516 -12.37 -13.01 -19.89
C ASP A 516 -11.37 -12.66 -18.77
N VAL A 517 -11.78 -11.86 -17.78
CA VAL A 517 -11.07 -11.74 -16.51
C VAL A 517 -11.85 -12.51 -15.44
N ASP A 518 -11.17 -13.36 -14.68
CA ASP A 518 -11.78 -14.24 -13.67
C ASP A 518 -11.71 -13.66 -12.25
N LYS A 519 -10.69 -12.85 -12.00
CA LYS A 519 -10.49 -12.15 -10.73
C LYS A 519 -10.05 -10.71 -10.96
N VAL A 520 -10.58 -9.81 -10.14
CA VAL A 520 -10.08 -8.44 -10.02
C VAL A 520 -9.42 -8.27 -8.66
N ALA A 521 -8.19 -7.77 -8.64
CA ALA A 521 -7.47 -7.39 -7.44
C ALA A 521 -7.16 -5.90 -7.51
N PHE A 522 -7.82 -5.11 -6.66
CA PHE A 522 -7.73 -3.65 -6.67
C PHE A 522 -7.16 -3.12 -5.35
N THR A 523 -6.27 -2.14 -5.47
CA THR A 523 -5.86 -1.29 -4.35
C THR A 523 -6.05 0.18 -4.74
N GLY A 524 -6.69 0.98 -3.88
CA GLY A 524 -6.96 2.39 -4.17
C GLY A 524 -8.00 3.01 -3.25
N SER A 525 -8.72 4.04 -3.70
CA SER A 525 -9.70 4.72 -2.86
C SER A 525 -10.96 3.88 -2.64
N THR A 526 -11.60 4.08 -1.48
CA THR A 526 -12.87 3.43 -1.14
C THR A 526 -13.94 3.67 -2.20
N GLU A 527 -14.07 4.91 -2.68
CA GLU A 527 -15.05 5.29 -3.73
C GLU A 527 -14.88 4.45 -5.00
N VAL A 528 -13.66 4.31 -5.51
CA VAL A 528 -13.37 3.49 -6.69
C VAL A 528 -13.64 2.01 -6.40
N GLY A 529 -13.32 1.52 -5.20
CA GLY A 529 -13.67 0.17 -4.75
C GLY A 529 -15.19 -0.08 -4.81
N GLN A 530 -16.00 0.89 -4.40
CA GLN A 530 -17.46 0.79 -4.51
C GLN A 530 -17.94 0.76 -5.97
N ILE A 531 -17.34 1.58 -6.83
CA ILE A 531 -17.64 1.59 -8.28
C ILE A 531 -17.32 0.22 -8.89
N LEU A 532 -16.14 -0.33 -8.59
CA LEU A 532 -15.72 -1.65 -9.10
C LEU A 532 -16.61 -2.77 -8.57
N ARG A 533 -17.02 -2.73 -7.30
CA ARG A 533 -17.95 -3.71 -6.76
C ARG A 533 -19.29 -3.70 -7.49
N ARG A 534 -19.84 -2.51 -7.80
CA ARG A 534 -21.06 -2.37 -8.61
C ARG A 534 -20.86 -2.87 -10.04
N ALA A 535 -19.75 -2.50 -10.67
CA ALA A 535 -19.45 -2.85 -12.05
C ALA A 535 -19.23 -4.36 -12.26
N THR A 536 -18.72 -5.06 -11.25
CA THR A 536 -18.46 -6.51 -11.30
C THR A 536 -19.62 -7.37 -10.81
N ALA A 537 -20.70 -6.76 -10.30
CA ALA A 537 -21.82 -7.49 -9.71
C ALA A 537 -22.54 -8.41 -10.71
N GLY A 538 -22.76 -9.65 -10.30
CA GLY A 538 -23.44 -10.69 -11.08
C GLY A 538 -22.59 -11.30 -12.20
N THR A 539 -21.28 -11.08 -12.22
CA THR A 539 -20.39 -11.57 -13.30
C THR A 539 -19.67 -12.88 -12.99
N GLY A 540 -19.70 -13.35 -11.73
CA GLY A 540 -18.93 -14.52 -11.29
C GLY A 540 -17.48 -14.22 -10.88
N LYS A 541 -17.00 -12.99 -11.13
CA LYS A 541 -15.62 -12.60 -10.83
C LYS A 541 -15.34 -12.59 -9.33
N LYS A 542 -14.22 -13.17 -8.92
CA LYS A 542 -13.70 -12.96 -7.56
C LYS A 542 -13.12 -11.54 -7.44
N LEU A 543 -13.38 -10.88 -6.33
CA LEU A 543 -12.95 -9.50 -6.09
C LEU A 543 -12.23 -9.40 -4.75
N SER A 544 -11.06 -8.77 -4.73
CA SER A 544 -10.37 -8.34 -3.50
C SER A 544 -10.09 -6.85 -3.58
N LEU A 545 -10.43 -6.13 -2.51
CA LEU A 545 -10.38 -4.68 -2.42
C LEU A 545 -9.53 -4.27 -1.21
N GLU A 546 -8.39 -3.62 -1.46
CA GLU A 546 -7.62 -2.95 -0.41
C GLU A 546 -7.78 -1.45 -0.54
N LEU A 547 -8.49 -0.83 0.41
CA LEU A 547 -9.01 0.53 0.26
C LEU A 547 -8.42 1.49 1.28
N GLY A 548 -9.05 2.66 1.42
CA GLY A 548 -8.56 3.74 2.27
C GLY A 548 -8.49 3.39 3.76
N GLY A 549 -7.72 4.18 4.48
CA GLY A 549 -7.55 4.03 5.92
C GLY A 549 -7.38 5.36 6.65
N LYS A 550 -7.82 5.38 7.91
CA LYS A 550 -7.52 6.45 8.86
C LYS A 550 -6.98 5.84 10.15
N SER A 551 -5.84 5.17 10.01
CA SER A 551 -5.30 4.29 11.03
C SER A 551 -4.98 5.04 12.33
N PRO A 552 -5.47 4.53 13.48
CA PRO A 552 -5.19 5.14 14.78
C PRO A 552 -3.82 4.70 15.31
N VAL A 553 -3.13 5.62 15.98
CA VAL A 553 -1.95 5.37 16.80
C VAL A 553 -2.33 5.66 18.25
N VAL A 554 -2.41 4.64 19.09
CA VAL A 554 -2.84 4.77 20.49
C VAL A 554 -1.63 4.76 21.41
N VAL A 555 -1.36 5.86 22.11
CA VAL A 555 -0.22 6.01 23.02
C VAL A 555 -0.72 6.10 24.46
N PHE A 556 -0.35 5.11 25.27
CA PHE A 556 -0.66 5.10 26.70
C PHE A 556 0.42 5.81 27.52
N GLU A 557 0.09 6.19 28.75
CA GLU A 557 1.03 6.82 29.68
C GLU A 557 2.21 5.92 30.06
N SER A 558 2.04 4.60 29.94
CA SER A 558 3.06 3.58 30.19
C SER A 558 3.91 3.27 28.96
N ALA A 559 3.76 3.99 27.85
CA ALA A 559 4.66 3.85 26.71
C ALA A 559 6.03 4.47 27.02
N ASP A 560 7.09 3.91 26.43
CA ASP A 560 8.28 4.70 26.16
C ASP A 560 7.90 5.83 25.18
N LEU A 561 7.84 7.06 25.69
CA LEU A 561 7.37 8.20 24.91
C LEU A 561 8.36 8.62 23.83
N ASP A 562 9.66 8.36 23.99
CA ASP A 562 10.65 8.73 22.98
C ASP A 562 10.57 7.76 21.79
N SER A 563 10.54 6.46 22.06
CA SER A 563 10.28 5.44 21.03
C SER A 563 8.91 5.62 20.36
N ALA A 564 7.87 5.98 21.13
CA ALA A 564 6.55 6.24 20.57
C ALA A 564 6.51 7.52 19.69
N VAL A 565 7.33 8.53 19.97
CA VAL A 565 7.47 9.71 19.09
C VAL A 565 8.09 9.31 17.75
N GLU A 566 9.20 8.56 17.74
CA GLU A 566 9.78 8.07 16.49
C GLU A 566 8.83 7.13 15.75
N GLY A 567 8.13 6.24 16.47
CA GLY A 567 7.11 5.37 15.89
C GLY A 567 5.93 6.15 15.26
N VAL A 568 5.53 7.29 15.84
CA VAL A 568 4.54 8.18 15.20
C VAL A 568 5.13 8.84 13.96
N VAL A 569 6.41 9.21 13.98
CA VAL A 569 7.06 9.82 12.82
C VAL A 569 7.08 8.87 11.63
N ASP A 570 7.49 7.63 11.87
CA ASP A 570 7.47 6.55 10.87
C ASP A 570 6.04 6.18 10.46
N ALA A 571 5.04 6.42 11.31
CA ALA A 571 3.65 6.13 10.99
C ALA A 571 3.01 7.13 10.02
N ILE A 572 3.41 8.41 10.03
CA ILE A 572 2.72 9.46 9.27
C ILE A 572 3.60 10.23 8.28
N TRP A 573 4.91 10.36 8.51
CA TRP A 573 5.80 11.07 7.59
C TRP A 573 6.58 10.14 6.65
N PHE A 574 6.61 8.84 6.93
CA PHE A 574 6.96 7.81 5.94
C PHE A 574 6.12 7.96 4.67
N ASN A 575 6.76 7.89 3.50
CA ASN A 575 6.17 8.17 2.19
C ASN A 575 5.31 9.46 2.13
N GLN A 576 5.71 10.49 2.89
CA GLN A 576 4.96 11.76 3.03
C GLN A 576 3.49 11.54 3.42
N GLY A 577 3.19 10.49 4.20
CA GLY A 577 1.82 10.15 4.63
C GLY A 577 0.92 9.61 3.53
N GLN A 578 1.45 9.33 2.34
CA GLN A 578 0.76 8.73 1.20
C GLN A 578 0.68 7.20 1.39
N VAL A 579 0.19 6.74 2.53
CA VAL A 579 0.14 5.32 2.93
C VAL A 579 -1.26 5.00 3.38
N CYS A 580 -1.84 3.91 2.88
CA CYS A 580 -3.18 3.47 3.27
C CYS A 580 -3.29 3.18 4.77
N SER A 581 -2.22 2.66 5.40
CA SER A 581 -2.12 2.43 6.84
C SER A 581 -1.55 3.59 7.64
N ALA A 582 -1.34 4.78 7.05
CA ALA A 582 -0.71 5.89 7.74
C ALA A 582 -1.37 6.17 9.10
N GLY A 583 -0.55 6.27 10.15
CA GLY A 583 -0.92 6.56 11.54
C GLY A 583 -1.40 8.00 11.74
N SER A 584 -2.33 8.43 10.90
CA SER A 584 -2.77 9.80 10.73
C SER A 584 -3.77 10.27 11.79
N ARG A 585 -4.18 9.39 12.72
CA ARG A 585 -4.94 9.73 13.93
C ARG A 585 -4.16 9.32 15.17
N LEU A 586 -3.52 10.28 15.81
CA LEU A 586 -2.84 10.08 17.08
C LEU A 586 -3.84 10.24 18.24
N LEU A 587 -3.94 9.21 19.08
CA LEU A 587 -4.72 9.18 20.31
C LEU A 587 -3.73 9.03 21.47
N VAL A 588 -3.57 10.05 22.32
CA VAL A 588 -2.62 10.00 23.44
C VAL A 588 -3.34 10.12 24.77
N GLN A 589 -2.94 9.31 25.76
CA GLN A 589 -3.54 9.39 27.08
C GLN A 589 -3.32 10.77 27.73
N GLU A 590 -4.38 11.33 28.32
CA GLU A 590 -4.44 12.72 28.80
C GLU A 590 -3.27 13.10 29.72
N SER A 591 -2.82 12.18 30.58
CA SER A 591 -1.72 12.39 31.54
C SER A 591 -0.36 12.69 30.88
N VAL A 592 -0.13 12.26 29.63
CA VAL A 592 1.13 12.47 28.90
C VAL A 592 0.98 13.30 27.63
N PHE A 593 -0.25 13.71 27.28
CA PHE A 593 -0.56 14.42 26.02
C PHE A 593 0.33 15.65 25.79
N ALA A 594 0.39 16.59 26.73
CA ALA A 594 1.17 17.83 26.57
C ALA A 594 2.68 17.55 26.37
N ARG A 595 3.24 16.61 27.14
CA ARG A 595 4.64 16.21 27.04
C ARG A 595 4.94 15.53 25.70
N PHE A 596 4.05 14.64 25.25
CA PHE A 596 4.18 13.94 23.98
C PHE A 596 4.13 14.91 22.79
N ILE A 597 3.15 15.81 22.76
CA ILE A 597 3.01 16.80 21.68
C ILE A 597 4.23 17.73 21.62
N SER A 598 4.81 18.11 22.76
CA SER A 598 6.04 18.92 22.80
C SER A 598 7.23 18.19 22.15
N LYS A 599 7.47 16.93 22.54
CA LYS A 599 8.52 16.09 21.95
C LYS A 599 8.29 15.89 20.45
N LEU A 600 7.05 15.63 20.05
CA LEU A 600 6.69 15.44 18.66
C LEU A 600 6.96 16.69 17.81
N LYS A 601 6.58 17.88 18.28
CA LYS A 601 6.88 19.15 17.58
C LYS A 601 8.39 19.36 17.44
N HIS A 602 9.16 19.06 18.47
CA HIS A 602 10.62 19.11 18.39
C HIS A 602 11.16 18.15 17.33
N ARG A 603 10.69 16.91 17.32
CA ARG A 603 11.11 15.92 16.33
C ARG A 603 10.69 16.25 14.90
N MET A 604 9.49 16.83 14.71
CA MET A 604 9.03 17.32 13.42
C MET A 604 9.99 18.39 12.85
N SER A 605 10.53 19.26 13.70
CA SER A 605 11.46 20.32 13.29
C SER A 605 12.82 19.83 12.78
N SER A 606 13.18 18.56 13.02
CA SER A 606 14.41 17.96 12.51
C SER A 606 14.23 17.15 11.23
N LEU A 607 13.01 17.02 10.70
CA LEU A 607 12.75 16.34 9.43
C LEU A 607 13.35 17.13 8.26
N ARG A 608 14.20 16.47 7.48
CA ARG A 608 14.82 17.04 6.28
C ARG A 608 13.94 16.80 5.07
N LEU A 609 13.40 17.88 4.51
CA LEU A 609 12.67 17.85 3.24
C LEU A 609 13.65 18.13 2.09
N GLY A 610 13.67 17.26 1.09
CA GLY A 610 14.64 17.38 -0.01
C GLY A 610 14.31 16.52 -1.21
N SER A 611 15.21 16.55 -2.20
CA SER A 611 15.07 15.75 -3.43
C SER A 611 14.91 14.27 -3.10
N SER A 612 14.09 13.56 -3.89
CA SER A 612 13.96 12.11 -3.85
C SER A 612 15.31 11.39 -3.98
N MET A 613 16.29 11.98 -4.65
CA MET A 613 17.63 11.40 -4.82
C MET A 613 18.57 11.62 -3.62
N ASP A 614 18.24 12.51 -2.68
CA ASP A 614 19.08 12.76 -1.51
C ASP A 614 18.89 11.65 -0.47
N LYS A 615 19.95 10.87 -0.22
CA LYS A 615 19.92 9.77 0.75
C LYS A 615 19.68 10.25 2.19
N THR A 616 19.94 11.53 2.44
CA THR A 616 19.75 12.14 3.75
C THR A 616 18.35 12.73 3.93
N ALA A 617 17.59 12.97 2.86
CA ALA A 617 16.23 13.48 2.98
C ALA A 617 15.33 12.48 3.72
N ASP A 618 14.52 13.00 4.63
CA ASP A 618 13.51 12.24 5.36
C ASP A 618 12.17 12.25 4.63
N MET A 619 11.89 13.32 3.90
CA MET A 619 10.68 13.47 3.10
C MET A 619 10.97 14.08 1.73
N GLY A 620 10.36 13.49 0.70
CA GLY A 620 10.34 14.01 -0.66
C GLY A 620 9.13 14.90 -0.93
N ALA A 621 8.77 15.03 -2.20
CA ALA A 621 7.57 15.72 -2.64
C ALA A 621 6.35 14.80 -2.61
N VAL A 622 5.14 15.35 -2.45
CA VAL A 622 3.91 14.59 -2.74
C VAL A 622 3.78 14.39 -4.25
N ILE A 623 3.02 13.38 -4.67
CA ILE A 623 3.04 12.87 -6.04
C ILE A 623 2.79 13.92 -7.13
N ASP A 624 1.87 14.86 -6.90
CA ASP A 624 1.55 15.92 -7.85
C ASP A 624 0.86 17.12 -7.17
N ASP A 625 0.66 18.19 -7.95
CA ASP A 625 0.02 19.40 -7.47
C ASP A 625 -1.45 19.19 -7.08
N GLY A 626 -2.13 18.25 -7.74
CA GLY A 626 -3.50 17.87 -7.40
C GLY A 626 -3.61 17.33 -5.98
N GLN A 627 -2.68 16.44 -5.62
CA GLN A 627 -2.58 15.90 -4.27
C GLN A 627 -2.19 16.98 -3.25
N ARG A 628 -1.22 17.85 -3.59
CA ARG A 628 -0.84 18.99 -2.75
C ARG A 628 -2.04 19.89 -2.44
N LEU A 629 -2.84 20.24 -3.45
CA LEU A 629 -4.05 21.05 -3.30
C LEU A 629 -5.15 20.32 -2.51
N ALA A 630 -5.31 19.01 -2.67
CA ALA A 630 -6.25 18.21 -1.89
C ALA A 630 -5.90 18.24 -0.39
N ILE A 631 -4.61 18.07 -0.05
CA ILE A 631 -4.13 18.14 1.34
C ILE A 631 -4.34 19.55 1.92
N THR A 632 -4.01 20.60 1.16
CA THR A 632 -4.21 22.01 1.57
C THR A 632 -5.66 22.27 2.00
N LYS A 633 -6.65 21.78 1.24
CA LYS A 633 -8.08 21.96 1.54
C LYS A 633 -8.45 21.42 2.93
N TYR A 634 -7.95 20.25 3.32
CA TYR A 634 -8.21 19.67 4.65
C TYR A 634 -7.58 20.49 5.77
N VAL A 635 -6.34 20.95 5.58
CA VAL A 635 -5.62 21.75 6.59
C VAL A 635 -6.29 23.11 6.78
N ASP A 636 -6.70 23.76 5.70
CA ASP A 636 -7.35 25.07 5.76
C ASP A 636 -8.77 24.99 6.35
N GLU A 637 -9.51 23.93 6.05
CA GLU A 637 -10.79 23.65 6.74
C GLU A 637 -10.58 23.48 8.24
N ALA A 638 -9.57 22.69 8.66
CA ALA A 638 -9.28 22.51 10.08
C ALA A 638 -8.93 23.83 10.78
N ARG A 639 -8.15 24.71 10.13
CA ARG A 639 -7.87 26.08 10.63
C ARG A 639 -9.16 26.88 10.79
N ARG A 640 -10.04 26.86 9.78
CA ARG A 640 -11.34 27.57 9.84
C ARG A 640 -12.25 27.04 10.95
N GLN A 641 -12.15 25.77 11.29
CA GLN A 641 -12.87 25.16 12.42
C GLN A 641 -12.25 25.46 13.79
N GLY A 642 -11.18 26.26 13.86
CA GLY A 642 -10.52 26.65 15.11
C GLY A 642 -9.49 25.64 15.61
N ALA A 643 -9.11 24.64 14.79
CA ALA A 643 -8.05 23.71 15.15
C ALA A 643 -6.68 24.42 15.12
N GLN A 644 -5.78 24.00 16.01
CA GLN A 644 -4.41 24.48 16.05
C GLN A 644 -3.57 23.70 15.06
N VAL A 645 -2.99 24.39 14.07
CA VAL A 645 -2.16 23.79 13.03
C VAL A 645 -0.71 24.21 13.24
N HIS A 646 0.17 23.24 13.43
CA HIS A 646 1.62 23.42 13.48
C HIS A 646 2.26 22.82 12.22
N GLN A 647 3.05 23.63 11.52
CA GLN A 647 3.79 23.25 10.31
C GLN A 647 5.24 23.68 10.45
N VAL A 648 6.13 22.91 9.85
CA VAL A 648 7.54 23.27 9.65
C VAL A 648 7.72 23.86 8.24
N ASP A 649 8.81 24.57 8.01
CA ASP A 649 9.10 25.12 6.68
C ASP A 649 9.30 24.01 5.64
N CYS A 650 8.87 24.25 4.40
CA CYS A 650 9.04 23.30 3.30
C CYS A 650 9.54 24.00 2.03
N PRO A 651 10.24 23.26 1.13
CA PRO A 651 10.57 23.76 -0.20
C PRO A 651 9.31 24.12 -1.03
N ARG A 652 9.51 24.86 -2.12
CA ARG A 652 8.45 25.15 -3.12
C ARG A 652 8.30 23.98 -4.11
N GLY A 653 7.17 23.93 -4.81
CA GLY A 653 6.82 22.84 -5.75
C GLY A 653 5.81 21.89 -5.13
N CYS A 654 5.88 20.60 -5.49
CA CYS A 654 5.00 19.56 -4.94
C CYS A 654 5.36 19.14 -3.49
N TYR A 655 6.14 19.92 -2.75
CA TYR A 655 6.42 19.62 -1.34
C TYR A 655 5.26 20.09 -0.45
N PHE A 656 4.95 19.30 0.58
CA PHE A 656 3.98 19.67 1.61
C PHE A 656 4.62 19.58 3.00
N PRO A 657 4.44 20.59 3.87
CA PRO A 657 5.10 20.60 5.17
C PRO A 657 4.53 19.52 6.10
N PRO A 658 5.37 18.84 6.90
CA PRO A 658 4.93 18.09 8.06
C PRO A 658 3.94 18.88 8.90
N THR A 659 2.72 18.35 9.06
CA THR A 659 1.62 19.08 9.67
C THR A 659 1.06 18.31 10.86
N LEU A 660 0.94 18.99 12.00
CA LEU A 660 0.27 18.49 13.20
C LEU A 660 -0.95 19.36 13.50
N ILE A 661 -2.11 18.73 13.63
CA ILE A 661 -3.39 19.36 13.96
C ILE A 661 -3.83 18.89 15.35
N THR A 662 -4.07 19.84 16.26
CA THR A 662 -4.58 19.60 17.62
C THR A 662 -5.80 20.46 17.92
N GLY A 663 -6.54 20.14 18.99
CA GLY A 663 -7.71 20.93 19.40
C GLY A 663 -8.88 20.81 18.43
N VAL A 664 -9.03 19.65 17.78
CA VAL A 664 -10.04 19.39 16.76
C VAL A 664 -11.22 18.59 17.34
N SER A 665 -12.42 18.82 16.82
CA SER A 665 -13.59 18.01 17.12
C SER A 665 -13.47 16.60 16.52
N THR A 666 -13.96 15.57 17.23
CA THR A 666 -14.01 14.18 16.75
C THR A 666 -14.88 13.99 15.49
N THR A 667 -15.75 14.96 15.19
CA THR A 667 -16.60 14.98 13.99
C THR A 667 -15.99 15.71 12.80
N SER A 668 -14.81 16.31 12.96
CA SER A 668 -14.16 17.07 11.87
C SER A 668 -13.82 16.17 10.67
N PRO A 669 -13.92 16.67 9.43
CA PRO A 669 -13.49 15.91 8.24
C PRO A 669 -12.05 15.42 8.31
N CYS A 670 -11.10 16.19 8.87
CA CYS A 670 -9.70 15.74 8.96
C CYS A 670 -9.51 14.59 9.98
N VAL A 671 -10.45 14.40 10.91
CA VAL A 671 -10.50 13.24 11.80
C VAL A 671 -11.17 12.05 11.12
N THR A 672 -12.28 12.27 10.42
CA THR A 672 -13.16 11.18 9.94
C THR A 672 -12.79 10.67 8.54
N GLN A 673 -12.18 11.50 7.70
CA GLN A 673 -11.86 11.20 6.30
C GLN A 673 -10.35 11.05 6.09
N GLU A 674 -9.99 10.28 5.06
CA GLU A 674 -8.61 10.09 4.61
C GLU A 674 -8.07 11.37 3.95
N ILE A 675 -6.92 11.85 4.42
CA ILE A 675 -6.24 13.04 3.86
C ILE A 675 -5.18 12.64 2.83
N PHE A 676 -4.51 11.50 3.07
CA PHE A 676 -3.46 10.94 2.22
C PHE A 676 -2.29 11.89 1.95
N GLY A 677 -1.69 12.40 3.03
CA GLY A 677 -0.56 13.32 3.00
C GLY A 677 0.07 13.44 4.39
N PRO A 678 1.10 14.29 4.56
CA PRO A 678 1.93 14.30 5.78
C PRO A 678 1.27 15.09 6.92
N VAL A 679 0.01 14.77 7.22
CA VAL A 679 -0.87 15.46 8.15
C VAL A 679 -1.32 14.52 9.26
N LEU A 680 -0.86 14.81 10.48
CA LEU A 680 -1.23 14.11 11.69
C LEU A 680 -2.32 14.87 12.45
N VAL A 681 -3.37 14.17 12.86
CA VAL A 681 -4.40 14.73 13.72
C VAL A 681 -4.32 14.09 15.11
N ALA A 682 -4.14 14.89 16.15
CA ALA A 682 -3.92 14.41 17.51
C ALA A 682 -5.05 14.80 18.47
N MET A 683 -5.53 13.81 19.22
CA MET A 683 -6.59 13.92 20.23
C MET A 683 -6.18 13.19 21.51
N SER A 684 -6.76 13.58 22.64
CA SER A 684 -6.53 12.90 23.92
C SER A 684 -7.62 11.88 24.24
N PHE A 685 -7.33 10.96 25.16
CA PHE A 685 -8.31 10.08 25.80
C PHE A 685 -7.94 9.85 27.28
N ARG A 686 -8.90 9.46 28.14
CA ARG A 686 -8.68 9.27 29.58
C ARG A 686 -8.44 7.83 29.98
N THR A 687 -9.20 6.92 29.37
CA THR A 687 -9.19 5.49 29.73
C THR A 687 -8.95 4.60 28.52
N ALA A 688 -8.44 3.39 28.73
CA ALA A 688 -8.25 2.42 27.64
C ALA A 688 -9.55 2.15 26.86
N LYS A 689 -10.69 2.07 27.55
CA LYS A 689 -12.01 1.89 26.93
C LYS A 689 -12.38 3.04 26.00
N GLU A 690 -12.11 4.28 26.41
CA GLU A 690 -12.32 5.46 25.58
C GLU A 690 -11.36 5.49 24.39
N GLY A 691 -10.08 5.20 24.59
CA GLY A 691 -9.09 5.10 23.52
C GLY A 691 -9.48 4.07 22.45
N ILE A 692 -9.96 2.89 22.87
CA ILE A 692 -10.49 1.86 21.96
C ILE A 692 -11.74 2.36 21.21
N ALA A 693 -12.66 3.03 21.90
CA ALA A 693 -13.87 3.56 21.28
C ALA A 693 -13.54 4.61 20.21
N LEU A 694 -12.61 5.53 20.49
CA LEU A 694 -12.13 6.54 19.54
C LEU A 694 -11.37 5.91 18.36
N ALA A 695 -10.53 4.90 18.62
CA ALA A 695 -9.81 4.17 17.58
C ALA A 695 -10.78 3.52 16.59
N ASN A 696 -11.83 2.88 17.11
CA ASN A 696 -12.86 2.18 16.33
C ASN A 696 -13.93 3.09 15.72
N ASN A 697 -14.02 4.37 16.14
CA ASN A 697 -14.91 5.38 15.59
C ASN A 697 -14.43 5.87 14.21
N SER A 698 -14.45 4.96 13.25
CA SER A 698 -14.12 5.20 11.85
C SER A 698 -14.87 4.19 10.99
N ILE A 699 -15.23 4.61 9.78
CA ILE A 699 -15.75 3.72 8.73
C ILE A 699 -14.68 2.74 8.23
N TYR A 700 -13.41 3.05 8.47
CA TYR A 700 -12.24 2.26 8.08
C TYR A 700 -11.83 1.26 9.16
N GLY A 701 -10.94 0.34 8.78
CA GLY A 701 -10.31 -0.64 9.66
C GLY A 701 -9.16 -1.37 9.00
N LEU A 702 -8.13 -0.65 8.57
CA LEU A 702 -6.98 -1.21 7.85
C LEU A 702 -5.82 -1.57 8.78
N GLY A 703 -5.04 -0.57 9.21
CA GLY A 703 -3.98 -0.71 10.21
C GLY A 703 -4.29 0.02 11.53
N ALA A 704 -3.57 -0.29 12.59
CA ALA A 704 -3.54 0.46 13.85
C ALA A 704 -2.24 0.19 14.60
N SER A 705 -1.82 1.10 15.48
CA SER A 705 -0.75 0.79 16.45
C SER A 705 -1.09 1.15 17.88
N VAL A 706 -0.43 0.47 18.80
CA VAL A 706 -0.57 0.64 20.25
C VAL A 706 0.82 0.75 20.87
N PHE A 707 1.08 1.83 21.59
CA PHE A 707 2.32 2.05 22.32
C PHE A 707 2.06 1.94 23.83
N THR A 708 2.73 0.98 24.47
CA THR A 708 2.70 0.73 25.92
C THR A 708 3.74 -0.33 26.32
N GLU A 709 4.38 -0.15 27.48
CA GLU A 709 5.26 -1.19 28.07
C GLU A 709 4.49 -2.25 28.87
N LYS A 710 3.16 -2.10 29.01
CA LYS A 710 2.31 -3.06 29.72
C LYS A 710 1.79 -4.13 28.75
N ILE A 711 2.36 -5.33 28.80
CA ILE A 711 2.02 -6.44 27.89
C ILE A 711 0.52 -6.81 27.90
N THR A 712 -0.12 -6.84 29.08
CA THR A 712 -1.55 -7.18 29.19
C THR A 712 -2.42 -6.14 28.48
N LEU A 713 -2.10 -4.86 28.66
CA LEU A 713 -2.78 -3.75 28.01
C LEU A 713 -2.56 -3.77 26.48
N ALA A 714 -1.33 -4.02 26.02
CA ALA A 714 -1.02 -4.12 24.61
C ALA A 714 -1.87 -5.19 23.90
N ILE A 715 -1.90 -6.41 24.46
CA ILE A 715 -2.65 -7.54 23.89
C ILE A 715 -4.16 -7.27 23.93
N GLU A 716 -4.69 -6.75 25.03
CA GLU A 716 -6.12 -6.45 25.15
C GLU A 716 -6.56 -5.39 24.13
N VAL A 717 -5.82 -4.29 24.02
CA VAL A 717 -6.13 -3.21 23.08
C VAL A 717 -5.99 -3.70 21.64
N ALA A 718 -4.95 -4.46 21.31
CA ALA A 718 -4.73 -4.97 19.95
C ALA A 718 -5.86 -5.90 19.48
N LYS A 719 -6.39 -6.74 20.38
CA LYS A 719 -7.56 -7.58 20.09
C LYS A 719 -8.84 -6.75 19.89
N MET A 720 -8.99 -5.65 20.63
CA MET A 720 -10.22 -4.87 20.66
C MET A 720 -10.33 -3.82 19.53
N ILE A 721 -9.21 -3.36 18.97
CA ILE A 721 -9.23 -2.48 17.79
C ILE A 721 -9.63 -3.28 16.54
N LYS A 722 -10.60 -2.78 15.77
CA LYS A 722 -11.11 -3.41 14.55
C LYS A 722 -10.27 -2.94 13.35
N ALA A 723 -9.14 -3.60 13.14
CA ALA A 723 -8.21 -3.40 12.03
C ALA A 723 -7.60 -4.75 11.61
N GLY A 724 -7.15 -4.87 10.35
CA GLY A 724 -6.53 -6.11 9.86
C GLY A 724 -5.06 -6.28 10.20
N ALA A 725 -4.35 -5.19 10.49
CA ALA A 725 -3.03 -5.22 11.08
C ALA A 725 -2.99 -4.35 12.34
N VAL A 726 -2.43 -4.87 13.43
CA VAL A 726 -2.16 -4.10 14.65
C VAL A 726 -0.71 -4.25 15.07
N TRP A 727 -0.02 -3.13 15.18
CA TRP A 727 1.38 -3.07 15.59
C TRP A 727 1.51 -2.64 17.05
N VAL A 728 2.18 -3.44 17.86
CA VAL A 728 2.49 -3.10 19.26
C VAL A 728 3.91 -2.56 19.30
N ASN A 729 4.07 -1.34 19.82
CA ASN A 729 5.34 -0.61 19.93
C ASN A 729 6.12 -0.46 18.61
N CYS A 730 5.42 -0.53 17.48
CA CYS A 730 5.91 -0.29 16.13
C CYS A 730 4.75 0.18 15.23
N HIS A 731 5.02 0.47 13.96
CA HIS A 731 4.00 0.81 12.97
C HIS A 731 4.51 0.49 11.55
N ASN A 732 3.61 0.19 10.60
CA ASN A 732 3.96 -0.10 9.19
C ASN A 732 5.03 -1.20 9.02
N MET A 733 5.05 -2.21 9.89
CA MET A 733 5.86 -3.40 9.67
C MET A 733 5.15 -4.33 8.68
N PHE A 734 5.86 -4.74 7.63
CA PHE A 734 5.36 -5.62 6.58
C PHE A 734 6.32 -6.79 6.34
N ASP A 735 5.78 -7.97 6.05
CA ASP A 735 6.52 -9.14 5.59
C ASP A 735 5.61 -9.97 4.69
N ALA A 736 6.17 -10.61 3.67
CA ALA A 736 5.42 -11.46 2.77
C ALA A 736 4.66 -12.60 3.46
N ALA A 737 5.09 -13.03 4.65
CA ALA A 737 4.47 -14.07 5.44
C ALA A 737 3.26 -13.63 6.27
N ALA A 738 3.05 -12.33 6.47
CA ALA A 738 1.94 -11.82 7.25
C ALA A 738 0.95 -11.10 6.33
N GLY A 739 -0.27 -11.62 6.21
CA GLY A 739 -1.29 -11.01 5.36
C GLY A 739 -1.69 -9.61 5.84
N PHE A 740 -1.84 -8.69 4.89
CA PHE A 740 -2.33 -7.35 5.15
C PHE A 740 -3.68 -7.17 4.47
N GLY A 741 -4.65 -6.55 5.14
CA GLY A 741 -5.84 -6.08 4.46
C GLY A 741 -6.97 -5.56 5.34
N GLY A 742 -8.00 -4.99 4.71
CA GLY A 742 -9.02 -4.19 5.38
C GLY A 742 -10.10 -4.94 6.16
N TYR A 743 -10.72 -4.20 7.09
CA TYR A 743 -12.05 -4.42 7.68
C TYR A 743 -12.99 -3.30 7.17
N LYS A 744 -14.31 -3.50 7.32
CA LYS A 744 -15.31 -2.45 7.05
C LYS A 744 -15.12 -1.83 5.64
N GLN A 745 -15.10 -0.51 5.52
CA GLN A 745 -14.92 0.19 4.25
C GLN A 745 -13.46 0.34 3.79
N SER A 746 -12.50 -0.22 4.55
CA SER A 746 -11.15 -0.46 4.05
C SER A 746 -11.06 -1.67 3.11
N GLY A 747 -12.19 -2.34 2.85
CA GLY A 747 -12.32 -3.42 1.88
C GLY A 747 -12.21 -4.80 2.51
N TYR A 748 -11.88 -5.79 1.68
CA TYR A 748 -11.83 -7.20 2.02
C TYR A 748 -10.92 -7.99 1.07
N GLY A 749 -10.43 -9.12 1.57
CA GLY A 749 -9.32 -9.86 1.00
C GLY A 749 -8.06 -9.67 1.85
N ARG A 750 -7.00 -10.42 1.55
CA ARG A 750 -5.68 -10.23 2.17
C ARG A 750 -4.60 -10.32 1.11
N ASP A 751 -3.60 -9.48 1.21
CA ASP A 751 -2.36 -9.55 0.44
C ASP A 751 -1.22 -10.09 1.31
N GLY A 752 -0.51 -11.11 0.84
CA GLY A 752 0.53 -11.78 1.62
C GLY A 752 0.01 -12.85 2.57
N GLY A 753 0.94 -13.56 3.20
CA GLY A 753 0.67 -14.74 4.03
C GLY A 753 0.05 -15.89 3.27
N LYS A 754 -0.25 -16.97 3.99
CA LYS A 754 -1.01 -18.11 3.45
C LYS A 754 -2.46 -17.69 3.15
N GLU A 755 -3.00 -16.79 3.98
CA GLU A 755 -4.34 -16.23 3.85
C GLU A 755 -4.57 -15.54 2.50
N GLY A 756 -3.58 -14.79 2.00
CA GLY A 756 -3.70 -14.11 0.71
C GLY A 756 -3.70 -15.07 -0.48
N LEU A 757 -3.18 -16.29 -0.34
CA LEU A 757 -3.22 -17.29 -1.41
C LEU A 757 -4.64 -17.75 -1.74
N TYR A 758 -5.51 -17.81 -0.72
CA TYR A 758 -6.92 -18.17 -0.90
C TYR A 758 -7.65 -17.18 -1.81
N GLU A 759 -7.15 -15.95 -1.95
CA GLU A 759 -7.69 -14.98 -2.92
C GLU A 759 -7.48 -15.37 -4.38
N TYR A 760 -6.53 -16.26 -4.67
CA TYR A 760 -6.06 -16.60 -6.01
C TYR A 760 -6.35 -18.06 -6.40
N ILE A 761 -7.16 -18.75 -5.59
CA ILE A 761 -7.61 -20.12 -5.82
C ILE A 761 -9.12 -20.26 -5.55
N LYS A 762 -9.67 -21.37 -6.04
CA LYS A 762 -11.04 -21.83 -5.80
C LYS A 762 -11.05 -23.35 -5.56
N PRO A 763 -12.10 -23.91 -4.94
CA PRO A 763 -12.23 -25.35 -4.78
C PRO A 763 -12.18 -26.08 -6.12
N CYS A 764 -11.63 -27.30 -6.13
CA CYS A 764 -11.49 -28.09 -7.36
C CYS A 764 -12.85 -28.49 -7.95
N TRP A 765 -13.85 -28.74 -7.10
CA TRP A 765 -15.21 -29.04 -7.51
C TRP A 765 -15.93 -27.84 -8.14
N GLU A 766 -15.52 -26.60 -7.83
CA GLU A 766 -16.16 -25.40 -8.36
C GLU A 766 -15.86 -25.24 -9.86
N GLY A 767 -16.91 -25.10 -10.67
CA GLY A 767 -16.83 -24.87 -12.11
C GLY A 767 -16.24 -23.51 -12.49
N GLU A 768 -16.29 -23.16 -13.78
CA GLU A 768 -16.04 -21.78 -14.21
C GLU A 768 -17.27 -20.90 -13.94
N LEU A 769 -17.06 -19.79 -13.23
CA LEU A 769 -18.09 -18.80 -12.94
C LEU A 769 -17.87 -17.60 -13.86
N ARG A 770 -18.43 -17.65 -15.07
CA ARG A 770 -18.47 -16.51 -16.00
C ARG A 770 -19.90 -16.32 -16.47
N PHE A 771 -20.50 -15.21 -16.06
CA PHE A 771 -21.88 -14.88 -16.40
C PHE A 771 -21.95 -13.51 -17.06
N THR A 772 -22.83 -13.39 -18.05
CA THR A 772 -23.32 -12.07 -18.46
C THR A 772 -24.18 -11.51 -17.34
N SER A 773 -23.82 -10.32 -16.83
CA SER A 773 -24.55 -9.70 -15.73
C SER A 773 -26.04 -9.57 -16.09
N PRO A 774 -26.99 -10.13 -15.32
CA PRO A 774 -28.40 -10.12 -15.66
C PRO A 774 -28.96 -8.69 -15.65
N ASN A 775 -29.94 -8.37 -16.51
CA ASN A 775 -30.65 -7.10 -16.43
C ASN A 775 -31.64 -7.14 -15.24
N VAL A 776 -31.33 -6.41 -14.17
CA VAL A 776 -32.12 -6.37 -12.94
C VAL A 776 -32.45 -4.92 -12.64
N ASN A 777 -33.73 -4.59 -12.46
CA ASN A 777 -34.13 -3.30 -11.91
C ASN A 777 -33.84 -3.32 -10.40
N LEU A 778 -32.74 -2.67 -10.01
CA LEU A 778 -32.23 -2.67 -8.64
C LEU A 778 -33.16 -1.90 -7.67
N GLU A 779 -33.92 -0.92 -8.16
CA GLU A 779 -34.84 -0.14 -7.34
C GLU A 779 -36.05 -1.01 -6.93
N THR A 780 -36.60 -1.76 -7.90
CA THR A 780 -37.79 -2.60 -7.69
C THR A 780 -37.46 -4.02 -7.22
N PHE A 781 -36.20 -4.46 -7.27
CA PHE A 781 -35.80 -5.77 -6.74
C PHE A 781 -36.18 -5.91 -5.27
N GLY A 782 -36.88 -7.00 -4.94
CA GLY A 782 -37.39 -7.24 -3.59
C GLY A 782 -38.38 -6.18 -3.07
N ALA A 783 -38.89 -5.27 -3.91
CA ALA A 783 -39.86 -4.25 -3.47
C ALA A 783 -41.24 -4.87 -3.20
N THR A 784 -41.57 -5.92 -3.96
CA THR A 784 -42.81 -6.69 -3.77
C THR A 784 -42.75 -7.43 -2.45
N TYR A 785 -43.61 -7.01 -1.50
CA TYR A 785 -43.71 -7.64 -0.19
C TYR A 785 -44.38 -9.01 -0.26
N MET A 786 -45.33 -9.21 -1.17
CA MET A 786 -46.09 -10.46 -1.33
C MET A 786 -46.30 -10.77 -2.82
N ALA A 787 -45.99 -11.99 -3.26
CA ALA A 787 -46.18 -12.39 -4.66
C ALA A 787 -47.67 -12.55 -5.04
N ASP A 788 -48.53 -12.94 -4.09
CA ASP A 788 -49.92 -13.37 -4.36
C ASP A 788 -51.00 -12.66 -3.51
N GLY A 789 -50.67 -11.52 -2.87
CA GLY A 789 -51.56 -10.81 -1.94
C GLY A 789 -51.67 -11.46 -0.54
N PRO A 790 -52.39 -10.85 0.41
CA PRO A 790 -52.59 -11.44 1.73
C PRO A 790 -53.37 -12.76 1.60
N SER A 791 -52.91 -13.82 2.26
CA SER A 791 -53.64 -15.08 2.34
C SER A 791 -54.84 -14.90 3.30
N ILE A 792 -55.95 -14.35 2.80
CA ILE A 792 -57.15 -14.06 3.61
C ILE A 792 -57.93 -15.36 3.94
N THR A 793 -57.65 -16.50 3.29
CA THR A 793 -58.37 -17.76 3.57
C THR A 793 -57.58 -18.98 3.07
N PRO A 794 -57.49 -20.09 3.83
CA PRO A 794 -57.07 -21.36 3.23
C PRO A 794 -58.10 -21.74 2.16
N THR A 795 -57.68 -22.01 0.93
CA THR A 795 -58.54 -22.21 -0.26
C THR A 795 -59.47 -23.43 -0.22
N ASN A 796 -59.70 -24.05 0.94
CA ASN A 796 -60.85 -24.89 1.26
C ASN A 796 -60.73 -25.38 2.72
N PRO A 797 -61.30 -24.71 3.73
CA PRO A 797 -61.64 -25.43 4.95
C PRO A 797 -62.82 -26.33 4.55
N LYS A 798 -62.55 -27.56 4.10
CA LYS A 798 -63.59 -28.59 4.23
C LYS A 798 -63.86 -28.66 5.73
N ILE A 799 -64.94 -28.02 6.17
CA ILE A 799 -65.54 -28.28 7.48
C ILE A 799 -65.75 -29.78 7.47
N VAL A 800 -64.92 -30.51 8.23
CA VAL A 800 -65.09 -31.95 8.39
C VAL A 800 -66.33 -32.12 9.25
N SER A 801 -67.51 -32.08 8.62
CA SER A 801 -68.77 -32.47 9.22
C SER A 801 -68.89 -34.00 9.11
N GLY A 802 -67.99 -34.71 9.77
CA GLY A 802 -68.06 -36.15 9.96
C GLY A 802 -68.13 -36.41 11.46
N ALA A 803 -69.18 -37.10 11.92
CA ALA A 803 -69.40 -37.40 13.32
C ALA A 803 -68.15 -38.07 13.94
N GLY A 804 -67.43 -37.31 14.78
CA GLY A 804 -66.26 -37.79 15.53
C GLY A 804 -64.91 -37.17 15.17
N ILE A 805 -64.78 -36.33 14.14
CA ILE A 805 -63.49 -35.66 13.80
C ILE A 805 -63.57 -34.18 14.19
N LEU A 806 -62.84 -33.79 15.25
CA LEU A 806 -62.68 -32.39 15.62
C LEU A 806 -61.88 -31.62 14.54
N PRO A 807 -62.22 -30.35 14.25
CA PRO A 807 -61.44 -29.53 13.33
C PRO A 807 -59.99 -29.37 13.83
N ARG A 808 -59.03 -29.42 12.91
CA ARG A 808 -57.61 -29.21 13.24
C ARG A 808 -57.40 -27.78 13.73
N VAL A 809 -56.60 -27.62 14.78
CA VAL A 809 -56.13 -26.31 15.24
C VAL A 809 -55.21 -25.72 14.19
N ASP A 810 -55.39 -24.43 13.89
CA ASP A 810 -54.52 -23.70 13.00
C ASP A 810 -53.07 -23.68 13.53
N ARG A 811 -52.13 -24.10 12.68
CA ARG A 811 -50.70 -24.15 12.99
C ARG A 811 -50.01 -22.99 12.30
N THR A 812 -50.07 -21.81 12.94
CA THR A 812 -49.36 -20.61 12.51
C THR A 812 -47.99 -20.51 13.17
N TYR A 813 -46.92 -20.71 12.39
CA TYR A 813 -45.55 -20.47 12.81
C TYR A 813 -45.22 -18.98 12.85
N LYS A 814 -44.34 -18.63 13.79
CA LYS A 814 -43.86 -17.27 14.05
C LYS A 814 -42.44 -17.07 13.50
N LEU A 815 -41.92 -15.86 13.62
CA LEU A 815 -40.51 -15.55 13.45
C LEU A 815 -39.73 -15.92 14.73
N TYR A 816 -38.42 -16.04 14.67
CA TYR A 816 -37.57 -16.27 15.84
C TYR A 816 -36.42 -15.30 15.86
N TYR A 817 -36.40 -14.36 16.80
CA TYR A 817 -35.27 -13.46 16.99
C TYR A 817 -35.20 -13.00 18.44
N GLY A 818 -33.99 -12.72 18.92
CA GLY A 818 -33.78 -12.40 20.32
C GLY A 818 -34.19 -13.54 21.27
N GLY A 819 -34.00 -14.80 20.84
CA GLY A 819 -34.22 -16.00 21.68
C GLY A 819 -35.68 -16.31 22.00
N THR A 820 -36.64 -15.72 21.28
CA THR A 820 -38.07 -15.98 21.48
C THR A 820 -38.82 -15.93 20.15
N GLN A 821 -39.96 -16.62 20.08
CA GLN A 821 -40.85 -16.53 18.95
C GLN A 821 -41.60 -15.18 18.92
N LYS A 822 -41.67 -14.53 17.76
CA LYS A 822 -42.30 -13.21 17.56
C LYS A 822 -43.27 -13.24 16.39
N ARG A 823 -44.43 -12.60 16.54
CA ARG A 823 -45.35 -12.40 15.41
C ARG A 823 -44.67 -11.51 14.37
N PRO A 824 -44.90 -11.74 13.06
CA PRO A 824 -44.47 -10.79 12.05
C PRO A 824 -45.11 -9.44 12.31
N ASP A 825 -44.37 -8.35 12.15
CA ASP A 825 -44.83 -7.00 12.48
C ASP A 825 -46.11 -6.60 11.72
N ALA A 826 -46.21 -7.00 10.44
CA ALA A 826 -47.40 -6.75 9.62
C ALA A 826 -48.57 -7.72 9.89
N ASN A 827 -48.36 -8.74 10.72
CA ASN A 827 -49.32 -9.81 11.04
C ASN A 827 -49.82 -10.63 9.83
N TYR A 828 -49.12 -10.57 8.69
CA TYR A 828 -49.42 -11.44 7.55
C TYR A 828 -48.77 -12.81 7.69
N CYS A 829 -49.42 -13.81 7.11
CA CYS A 829 -48.90 -15.15 6.96
C CYS A 829 -49.17 -15.67 5.54
N ARG A 830 -48.37 -16.65 5.12
CA ARG A 830 -48.60 -17.43 3.89
C ARG A 830 -48.95 -18.87 4.25
N VAL A 831 -49.71 -19.51 3.37
CA VAL A 831 -49.97 -20.96 3.43
C VAL A 831 -48.76 -21.70 2.89
N ILE A 832 -48.27 -22.66 3.66
CA ILE A 832 -47.33 -23.69 3.21
C ILE A 832 -48.14 -24.96 2.96
N ASN A 833 -48.00 -25.50 1.76
CA ASN A 833 -48.66 -26.74 1.37
C ASN A 833 -47.74 -27.94 1.63
N ASP A 834 -48.33 -29.10 1.87
CA ASP A 834 -47.64 -30.38 1.83
C ASP A 834 -47.40 -30.82 0.37
N ALA A 835 -46.68 -31.93 0.20
CA ALA A 835 -46.39 -32.49 -1.13
C ALA A 835 -47.64 -32.89 -1.93
N THR A 836 -48.80 -33.00 -1.28
CA THR A 836 -50.10 -33.28 -1.92
C THR A 836 -50.90 -32.02 -2.24
N ALA A 837 -50.26 -30.84 -2.14
CA ALA A 837 -50.85 -29.52 -2.31
C ALA A 837 -51.97 -29.17 -1.31
N LYS A 838 -52.00 -29.81 -0.13
CA LYS A 838 -52.92 -29.46 0.95
C LYS A 838 -52.26 -28.50 1.92
N ALA A 839 -53.03 -27.55 2.46
CA ALA A 839 -52.54 -26.62 3.47
C ALA A 839 -52.00 -27.38 4.69
N TYR A 840 -50.69 -27.26 4.93
CA TYR A 840 -49.96 -27.93 6.00
C TYR A 840 -49.83 -27.03 7.24
N ALA A 841 -49.41 -25.78 7.02
CA ALA A 841 -49.21 -24.77 8.05
C ALA A 841 -49.34 -23.34 7.50
N LEU A 842 -49.52 -22.37 8.39
CA LEU A 842 -49.35 -20.95 8.10
C LEU A 842 -47.98 -20.49 8.62
N VAL A 843 -47.29 -19.62 7.87
CA VAL A 843 -45.97 -19.11 8.25
C VAL A 843 -45.97 -17.58 8.15
N GLY A 844 -45.48 -16.91 9.19
CA GLY A 844 -45.40 -15.45 9.21
C GLY A 844 -44.53 -14.85 8.10
N GLU A 845 -44.92 -13.69 7.58
CA GLU A 845 -44.21 -12.99 6.49
C GLU A 845 -43.48 -11.75 7.03
N SER A 846 -42.15 -11.80 7.02
CA SER A 846 -41.28 -10.77 7.60
C SER A 846 -41.20 -9.54 6.71
N ASN A 847 -41.32 -8.35 7.31
CA ASN A 847 -41.11 -7.08 6.63
C ASN A 847 -39.77 -6.42 7.02
N ARG A 848 -39.54 -5.18 6.54
CA ARG A 848 -38.36 -4.38 6.88
C ARG A 848 -38.17 -4.15 8.39
N LYS A 849 -39.24 -4.02 9.16
CA LYS A 849 -39.18 -3.82 10.62
C LYS A 849 -38.77 -5.10 11.34
N ASP A 850 -39.24 -6.27 10.89
CA ASP A 850 -38.77 -7.55 11.40
C ASP A 850 -37.27 -7.74 11.15
N VAL A 851 -36.80 -7.38 9.94
CA VAL A 851 -35.35 -7.34 9.63
C VAL A 851 -34.59 -6.46 10.61
N ARG A 852 -35.04 -5.22 10.82
CA ARG A 852 -34.41 -4.30 11.78
C ARG A 852 -34.34 -4.92 13.18
N ASN A 853 -35.45 -5.45 13.68
CA ASN A 853 -35.51 -6.04 15.03
C ASN A 853 -34.56 -7.23 15.17
N ALA A 854 -34.47 -8.09 14.15
CA ALA A 854 -33.57 -9.23 14.15
C ALA A 854 -32.10 -8.81 14.08
N VAL A 855 -31.75 -7.80 13.27
CA VAL A 855 -30.39 -7.26 13.20
C VAL A 855 -30.00 -6.57 14.52
N GLU A 856 -30.91 -5.83 15.15
CA GLU A 856 -30.68 -5.24 16.48
C GLU A 856 -30.43 -6.32 17.54
N ALA A 857 -31.21 -7.40 17.53
CA ALA A 857 -31.01 -8.53 18.43
C ALA A 857 -29.64 -9.20 18.19
N ALA A 858 -29.28 -9.43 16.91
CA ALA A 858 -28.01 -10.00 16.52
C ALA A 858 -26.81 -9.12 16.91
N GLY A 859 -26.91 -7.80 16.70
CA GLY A 859 -25.89 -6.83 17.08
C GLY A 859 -25.69 -6.73 18.59
N LYS A 860 -26.77 -6.76 19.38
CA LYS A 860 -26.70 -6.82 20.85
C LYS A 860 -25.99 -8.07 21.36
N ALA A 861 -26.24 -9.23 20.71
CA ALA A 861 -25.64 -10.50 21.07
C ALA A 861 -24.18 -10.65 20.60
N GLN A 862 -23.80 -10.00 19.50
CA GLN A 862 -22.53 -10.22 18.79
C GLN A 862 -21.31 -10.11 19.69
N SER A 863 -21.17 -9.00 20.41
CA SER A 863 -19.97 -8.76 21.23
C SER A 863 -19.84 -9.76 22.40
N GLY A 864 -20.97 -10.23 22.94
CA GLY A 864 -21.00 -11.25 23.99
C GLY A 864 -20.68 -12.64 23.44
N TRP A 865 -21.21 -12.98 22.26
CA TRP A 865 -21.00 -14.27 21.61
C TRP A 865 -19.56 -14.45 21.09
N GLU A 866 -19.00 -13.41 20.45
CA GLU A 866 -17.61 -13.38 19.96
C GLU A 866 -16.61 -13.65 21.10
N ARG A 867 -16.87 -13.09 22.29
CA ARG A 867 -16.01 -13.24 23.48
C ARG A 867 -16.11 -14.59 24.17
N ARG A 868 -17.14 -15.40 23.90
CA ARG A 868 -17.21 -16.75 24.46
C ARG A 868 -16.06 -17.59 23.94
N SER A 869 -15.58 -18.55 24.73
CA SER A 869 -14.53 -19.46 24.28
C SER A 869 -15.04 -20.36 23.14
N GLY A 870 -14.13 -20.84 22.29
CA GLY A 870 -14.45 -21.86 21.29
C GLY A 870 -15.08 -23.10 21.93
N PHE A 871 -14.57 -23.51 23.10
CA PHE A 871 -15.17 -24.58 23.90
C PHE A 871 -16.63 -24.30 24.25
N ASN A 872 -16.97 -23.12 24.77
CA ASN A 872 -18.37 -22.83 25.09
C ASN A 872 -19.27 -22.87 23.84
N ARG A 873 -18.80 -22.32 22.71
CA ARG A 873 -19.56 -22.39 21.45
C ARG A 873 -19.72 -23.83 20.95
N SER A 874 -18.71 -24.68 21.12
CA SER A 874 -18.78 -26.11 20.78
C SER A 874 -19.87 -26.83 21.55
N GLN A 875 -19.97 -26.60 22.87
CA GLN A 875 -20.98 -27.23 23.71
C GLN A 875 -22.39 -26.88 23.23
N ILE A 876 -22.65 -25.61 22.93
CA ILE A 876 -23.94 -25.17 22.40
C ILE A 876 -24.25 -25.84 21.06
N LEU A 877 -23.29 -25.92 20.13
CA LEU A 877 -23.52 -26.61 18.85
C LEU A 877 -23.72 -28.14 19.02
N TYR A 878 -23.02 -28.78 19.95
CA TYR A 878 -23.27 -30.18 20.29
C TYR A 878 -24.66 -30.37 20.88
N TYR A 879 -25.11 -29.49 21.78
CA TYR A 879 -26.47 -29.54 22.32
C TYR A 879 -27.53 -29.33 21.23
N ILE A 880 -27.27 -28.51 20.22
CA ILE A 880 -28.18 -28.37 19.06
C ILE A 880 -28.23 -29.68 18.28
N GLY A 881 -27.09 -30.32 18.02
CA GLY A 881 -27.03 -31.63 17.38
C GLY A 881 -27.74 -32.73 18.18
N GLU A 882 -27.50 -32.79 19.48
CA GLU A 882 -28.10 -33.76 20.39
C GLU A 882 -29.63 -33.60 20.49
N ASN A 883 -30.11 -32.36 20.68
CA ASN A 883 -31.54 -32.08 20.76
C ASN A 883 -32.27 -32.25 19.42
N LEU A 884 -31.56 -32.09 18.29
CA LEU A 884 -32.07 -32.44 16.97
C LEU A 884 -32.23 -33.96 16.84
N GLU A 885 -31.21 -34.72 17.23
CA GLU A 885 -31.21 -36.19 17.19
C GLU A 885 -32.30 -36.79 18.09
N GLN A 886 -32.54 -36.23 19.28
CA GLN A 886 -33.66 -36.63 20.14
C GLN A 886 -35.03 -36.47 19.47
N ARG A 887 -35.14 -35.59 18.47
CA ARG A 887 -36.37 -35.32 17.69
C ARG A 887 -36.29 -35.86 16.26
N ARG A 888 -35.36 -36.77 15.93
CA ARG A 888 -35.13 -37.22 14.54
C ARG A 888 -36.40 -37.65 13.81
N GLU A 889 -37.24 -38.47 14.46
CA GLU A 889 -38.44 -39.05 13.86
C GLU A 889 -39.47 -37.97 13.48
N GLU A 890 -39.52 -36.89 14.27
CA GLU A 890 -40.35 -35.73 13.96
C GLU A 890 -39.85 -35.04 12.70
N PHE A 891 -38.54 -34.80 12.57
CA PHE A 891 -37.95 -34.16 11.40
C PHE A 891 -38.06 -35.02 10.14
N ILE A 892 -37.86 -36.34 10.23
CA ILE A 892 -38.04 -37.28 9.11
C ILE A 892 -39.49 -37.26 8.62
N THR A 893 -40.45 -37.35 9.55
CA THR A 893 -41.88 -37.30 9.23
C THR A 893 -42.26 -35.94 8.62
N HIS A 894 -41.68 -34.85 9.12
CA HIS A 894 -41.93 -33.50 8.62
C HIS A 894 -41.38 -33.32 7.20
N LEU A 895 -40.14 -33.75 6.93
CA LEU A 895 -39.49 -33.73 5.61
C LEU A 895 -40.30 -34.51 4.57
N THR A 896 -40.62 -35.77 4.87
CA THR A 896 -41.40 -36.64 3.97
C THR A 896 -42.79 -36.06 3.68
N THR A 897 -43.45 -35.47 4.69
CA THR A 897 -44.79 -34.87 4.49
C THR A 897 -44.74 -33.62 3.61
N VAL A 898 -43.81 -32.70 3.90
CA VAL A 898 -43.77 -31.39 3.26
C VAL A 898 -43.13 -31.44 1.87
N MET A 899 -42.08 -32.23 1.69
CA MET A 899 -41.37 -32.34 0.40
C MET A 899 -41.83 -33.50 -0.47
N GLY A 900 -42.41 -34.55 0.12
CA GLY A 900 -42.79 -35.77 -0.62
C GLY A 900 -41.59 -36.62 -1.03
N CYS A 901 -40.43 -36.40 -0.42
CA CYS A 901 -39.24 -37.24 -0.57
C CYS A 901 -39.43 -38.62 0.06
N THR A 902 -38.56 -39.57 -0.30
CA THR A 902 -38.61 -40.90 0.32
C THR A 902 -38.13 -40.84 1.77
N THR A 903 -38.49 -41.83 2.57
CA THR A 903 -38.02 -41.92 3.96
C THR A 903 -36.49 -41.99 4.01
N GLU A 904 -35.87 -42.69 3.08
CA GLU A 904 -34.41 -42.80 2.98
C GLU A 904 -33.75 -41.44 2.70
N GLU A 905 -34.32 -40.64 1.80
CA GLU A 905 -33.84 -39.27 1.51
C GLU A 905 -33.99 -38.35 2.73
N ALA A 906 -35.12 -38.43 3.43
CA ALA A 906 -35.36 -37.66 4.64
C ALA A 906 -34.43 -38.05 5.79
N VAL A 907 -34.18 -39.36 5.97
CA VAL A 907 -33.20 -39.88 6.92
C VAL A 907 -31.81 -39.35 6.58
N ALA A 908 -31.39 -39.43 5.32
CA ALA A 908 -30.09 -38.94 4.89
C ALA A 908 -29.91 -37.43 5.13
N GLU A 909 -30.95 -36.61 4.91
CA GLU A 909 -30.88 -35.17 5.18
C GLU A 909 -30.76 -34.87 6.69
N VAL A 910 -31.50 -35.60 7.54
CA VAL A 910 -31.40 -35.45 9.00
C VAL A 910 -30.04 -35.90 9.51
N ASP A 911 -29.56 -37.07 9.07
CA ASP A 911 -28.25 -37.61 9.43
C ASP A 911 -27.14 -36.63 9.05
N GLY A 912 -27.15 -36.13 7.81
CA GLY A 912 -26.21 -35.13 7.35
C GLY A 912 -26.30 -33.83 8.14
N THR A 913 -27.49 -33.43 8.59
CA THR A 913 -27.69 -32.21 9.40
C THR A 913 -27.06 -32.35 10.79
N VAL A 914 -27.30 -33.48 11.44
CA VAL A 914 -26.69 -33.80 12.74
C VAL A 914 -25.17 -33.86 12.59
N GLU A 915 -24.67 -34.60 11.60
CA GLU A 915 -23.23 -34.66 11.30
C GLU A 915 -22.63 -33.27 11.08
N ARG A 916 -23.32 -32.38 10.34
CA ARG A 916 -22.87 -31.01 10.07
C ARG A 916 -22.77 -30.17 11.35
N LEU A 917 -23.71 -30.31 12.29
CA LEU A 917 -23.65 -29.64 13.59
C LEU A 917 -22.45 -30.13 14.41
N PHE A 918 -22.24 -31.45 14.47
CA PHE A 918 -21.09 -32.04 15.17
C PHE A 918 -19.76 -31.63 14.53
N HIS A 919 -19.69 -31.57 13.20
CA HIS A 919 -18.53 -31.10 12.46
C HIS A 919 -18.15 -29.66 12.85
N TRP A 920 -19.12 -28.74 12.81
CA TRP A 920 -18.86 -27.34 13.16
C TRP A 920 -18.64 -27.14 14.67
N ALA A 921 -19.29 -27.92 15.52
CA ALA A 921 -19.02 -27.98 16.95
C ALA A 921 -17.56 -28.38 17.22
N ALA A 922 -17.06 -29.40 16.50
CA ALA A 922 -15.68 -29.83 16.62
C ALA A 922 -14.70 -28.74 16.19
N LEU A 923 -15.00 -27.94 15.17
CA LEU A 923 -14.12 -26.88 14.66
C LEU A 923 -14.12 -25.57 15.47
N CYS A 924 -15.08 -25.37 16.38
CA CYS A 924 -15.19 -24.15 17.20
C CYS A 924 -13.88 -23.74 17.90
N ASP A 925 -13.12 -24.72 18.39
CA ASP A 925 -11.87 -24.52 19.13
C ASP A 925 -10.62 -25.10 18.42
N LYS A 926 -10.78 -25.67 17.21
CA LYS A 926 -9.70 -26.28 16.42
C LYS A 926 -9.24 -25.44 15.23
N HIS A 927 -9.88 -24.30 14.99
CA HIS A 927 -9.48 -23.33 13.98
C HIS A 927 -8.91 -22.06 14.63
N GLY A 928 -7.76 -22.22 15.27
CA GLY A 928 -7.04 -21.15 15.96
C GLY A 928 -6.22 -20.26 15.03
N GLY A 929 -5.58 -19.26 15.64
CA GLY A 929 -4.54 -18.47 15.00
C GLY A 929 -3.19 -19.18 14.92
N GLU A 930 -2.26 -18.64 14.15
CA GLU A 930 -0.91 -19.19 13.95
C GLU A 930 0.16 -18.10 14.14
N VAL A 931 1.31 -18.46 14.70
CA VAL A 931 2.50 -17.61 14.67
C VAL A 931 3.05 -17.59 13.25
N GLN A 932 3.23 -16.40 12.68
CA GLN A 932 3.80 -16.21 11.35
C GLN A 932 5.32 -16.03 11.44
N GLU A 933 6.05 -16.68 10.54
CA GLU A 933 7.51 -16.58 10.44
C GLU A 933 7.90 -15.39 9.55
N THR A 934 8.11 -14.24 10.18
CA THR A 934 8.50 -12.99 9.51
C THR A 934 9.97 -12.65 9.74
N ASN A 935 10.54 -11.77 8.91
CA ASN A 935 11.90 -11.26 9.13
C ASN A 935 11.99 -10.24 10.28
N VAL A 936 10.87 -9.75 10.80
CA VAL A 936 10.84 -8.80 11.91
C VAL A 936 11.16 -9.52 13.21
N TYR A 937 12.07 -8.94 14.00
CA TYR A 937 12.43 -9.46 15.31
C TYR A 937 11.25 -9.29 16.29
N GLY A 938 10.70 -10.42 16.72
CA GLY A 938 9.50 -10.47 17.55
C GLY A 938 8.60 -11.64 17.19
N THR A 939 7.30 -11.49 17.44
CA THR A 939 6.29 -12.50 17.14
C THR A 939 5.12 -11.85 16.41
N VAL A 940 4.76 -12.41 15.26
CA VAL A 940 3.58 -11.99 14.51
C VAL A 940 2.50 -13.05 14.68
N LEU A 941 1.36 -12.66 15.23
CA LEU A 941 0.24 -13.54 15.50
C LEU A 941 -0.85 -13.31 14.47
N ARG A 942 -1.11 -14.33 13.63
CA ARG A 942 -2.31 -14.38 12.81
C ARG A 942 -3.47 -14.83 13.67
N VAL A 943 -4.48 -14.00 13.83
CA VAL A 943 -5.68 -14.27 14.63
C VAL A 943 -6.89 -14.34 13.71
N HIS A 944 -7.73 -15.36 13.91
CA HIS A 944 -9.03 -15.46 13.24
C HIS A 944 -10.12 -14.88 14.13
N GLU A 945 -10.74 -13.80 13.69
CA GLU A 945 -11.85 -13.13 14.37
C GLU A 945 -13.18 -13.44 13.70
N ALA A 946 -14.27 -13.30 14.46
CA ALA A 946 -15.63 -13.35 13.91
C ALA A 946 -15.82 -12.20 12.92
N VAL A 947 -16.60 -12.42 11.86
CA VAL A 947 -16.94 -11.37 10.89
C VAL A 947 -17.84 -10.31 11.52
N GLY A 948 -18.78 -10.72 12.38
CA GLY A 948 -19.75 -9.83 13.03
C GLY A 948 -21.17 -10.38 12.93
N VAL A 949 -22.10 -9.57 12.45
CA VAL A 949 -23.46 -9.97 12.09
C VAL A 949 -23.48 -10.38 10.61
N VAL A 950 -23.95 -11.60 10.35
CA VAL A 950 -24.01 -12.19 9.01
C VAL A 950 -25.48 -12.38 8.61
N GLY A 951 -25.86 -11.82 7.46
CA GLY A 951 -27.13 -12.14 6.81
C GLY A 951 -26.97 -13.39 5.95
N VAL A 952 -27.91 -14.32 6.01
CA VAL A 952 -27.86 -15.59 5.25
C VAL A 952 -29.20 -15.82 4.56
N ALA A 953 -29.22 -15.98 3.24
CA ALA A 953 -30.37 -16.46 2.50
C ALA A 953 -30.10 -17.89 2.01
N CYS A 954 -30.90 -18.84 2.49
CA CYS A 954 -30.74 -20.26 2.22
C CYS A 954 -31.49 -20.68 0.94
N PRO A 955 -31.02 -21.72 0.25
CA PRO A 955 -31.71 -22.25 -0.93
C PRO A 955 -32.92 -23.11 -0.53
N ASP A 956 -33.72 -23.50 -1.53
CA ASP A 956 -34.82 -24.45 -1.34
C ASP A 956 -34.40 -25.93 -1.36
N GLN A 957 -33.22 -26.25 -1.91
CA GLN A 957 -32.71 -27.62 -1.89
C GLN A 957 -32.12 -27.96 -0.52
N TYR A 958 -32.37 -29.19 -0.05
CA TYR A 958 -31.94 -29.66 1.27
C TYR A 958 -32.28 -28.63 2.37
N PRO A 959 -33.56 -28.24 2.51
CA PRO A 959 -33.97 -27.07 3.29
C PRO A 959 -33.53 -27.11 4.77
N LEU A 960 -33.34 -28.28 5.36
CA LEU A 960 -32.80 -28.43 6.71
C LEU A 960 -31.27 -28.43 6.71
N LEU A 961 -30.65 -29.29 5.88
CA LEU A 961 -29.20 -29.46 5.85
C LEU A 961 -28.48 -28.21 5.32
N ALA A 962 -28.96 -27.58 4.24
CA ALA A 962 -28.39 -26.36 3.69
C ALA A 962 -28.48 -25.19 4.69
N PHE A 963 -29.60 -25.08 5.40
CA PHE A 963 -29.77 -24.07 6.46
C PHE A 963 -28.70 -24.22 7.53
N VAL A 964 -28.53 -25.42 8.09
CA VAL A 964 -27.51 -25.70 9.11
C VAL A 964 -26.10 -25.51 8.56
N SER A 965 -25.84 -25.95 7.33
CA SER A 965 -24.54 -25.83 6.66
C SER A 965 -24.08 -24.39 6.50
N LEU A 966 -25.01 -23.45 6.33
CA LEU A 966 -24.72 -22.02 6.22
C LEU A 966 -24.72 -21.32 7.59
N VAL A 967 -25.59 -21.70 8.51
CA VAL A 967 -25.70 -21.00 9.81
C VAL A 967 -24.63 -21.45 10.80
N ALA A 968 -24.40 -22.75 10.93
CA ALA A 968 -23.49 -23.33 11.92
C ALA A 968 -22.03 -22.82 11.83
N PRO A 969 -21.38 -22.69 10.65
CA PRO A 969 -19.99 -22.22 10.60
C PRO A 969 -19.84 -20.77 11.09
N ALA A 970 -20.76 -19.88 10.72
CA ALA A 970 -20.75 -18.49 11.20
C ALA A 970 -20.88 -18.44 12.73
N VAL A 971 -21.80 -19.21 13.29
CA VAL A 971 -22.02 -19.31 14.74
C VAL A 971 -20.81 -19.93 15.45
N ALA A 972 -20.24 -21.01 14.91
CA ALA A 972 -19.05 -21.69 15.42
C ALA A 972 -17.86 -20.73 15.57
N ARG A 973 -17.73 -19.79 14.63
CA ARG A 973 -16.66 -18.79 14.59
C ARG A 973 -17.00 -17.48 15.31
N GLY A 974 -18.10 -17.45 16.07
CA GLY A 974 -18.44 -16.33 16.95
C GLY A 974 -19.21 -15.19 16.28
N SER A 975 -19.69 -15.39 15.05
CA SER A 975 -20.62 -14.46 14.40
C SER A 975 -22.06 -14.71 14.86
N THR A 976 -22.91 -13.69 14.78
CA THR A 976 -24.36 -13.83 14.95
C THR A 976 -25.04 -13.78 13.60
N VAL A 977 -26.16 -14.48 13.46
CA VAL A 977 -26.77 -14.73 12.15
C VAL A 977 -28.21 -14.26 12.10
N VAL A 978 -28.58 -13.61 11.00
CA VAL A 978 -29.98 -13.38 10.60
C VAL A 978 -30.22 -14.16 9.31
N ALA A 979 -30.92 -15.29 9.45
CA ALA A 979 -31.13 -16.26 8.38
C ALA A 979 -32.55 -16.18 7.81
N ILE A 980 -32.63 -16.27 6.48
CA ILE A 980 -33.83 -16.55 5.72
C ILE A 980 -33.74 -18.04 5.34
N PRO A 981 -34.62 -18.91 5.86
CA PRO A 981 -34.62 -20.33 5.49
C PRO A 981 -35.22 -20.49 4.08
N SER A 982 -35.35 -21.73 3.61
CA SER A 982 -36.03 -22.04 2.35
C SER A 982 -37.38 -21.30 2.24
N GLN A 983 -37.62 -20.66 1.09
CA GLN A 983 -38.89 -19.99 0.84
C GLN A 983 -40.01 -21.02 0.68
N SER A 984 -39.72 -22.11 -0.01
CA SER A 984 -40.70 -23.17 -0.32
C SER A 984 -41.00 -24.05 0.88
N TYR A 985 -39.99 -24.36 1.70
CA TYR A 985 -40.06 -25.31 2.82
C TYR A 985 -39.57 -24.71 4.15
N PRO A 986 -40.08 -23.53 4.58
CA PRO A 986 -39.55 -22.85 5.76
C PRO A 986 -39.81 -23.61 7.05
N THR A 987 -40.88 -24.41 7.12
CA THR A 987 -41.34 -25.08 8.35
C THR A 987 -40.30 -26.01 8.97
N LEU A 988 -39.36 -26.52 8.17
CA LEU A 988 -38.26 -27.37 8.62
C LEU A 988 -37.24 -26.61 9.46
N ALA A 989 -36.86 -25.40 9.03
CA ALA A 989 -36.04 -24.51 9.85
C ALA A 989 -36.82 -23.97 11.07
N LEU A 990 -38.13 -23.74 10.93
CA LEU A 990 -38.99 -23.28 12.03
C LEU A 990 -39.14 -24.34 13.13
N ALA A 991 -39.10 -25.64 12.77
CA ALA A 991 -39.13 -26.73 13.75
C ALA A 991 -37.89 -26.73 14.68
N LEU A 992 -36.78 -26.11 14.24
CA LEU A 992 -35.58 -25.94 15.06
C LEU A 992 -35.78 -24.95 16.21
N TYR A 993 -36.83 -24.13 16.26
CA TYR A 993 -37.01 -23.13 17.33
C TYR A 993 -36.91 -23.75 18.72
N GLN A 994 -37.63 -24.85 18.94
CA GLN A 994 -37.56 -25.57 20.21
C GLN A 994 -36.18 -26.22 20.41
N VAL A 995 -35.53 -26.72 19.36
CA VAL A 995 -34.16 -27.26 19.45
C VAL A 995 -33.23 -26.16 19.96
N LEU A 996 -33.24 -24.97 19.34
CA LEU A 996 -32.41 -23.83 19.72
C LEU A 996 -32.68 -23.36 21.17
N GLU A 997 -33.96 -23.29 21.56
CA GLU A 997 -34.37 -22.93 22.93
C GLU A 997 -33.93 -23.98 23.96
N THR A 998 -34.02 -25.28 23.61
CA THR A 998 -33.63 -26.39 24.49
C THR A 998 -32.10 -26.53 24.60
N SER A 999 -31.35 -26.02 23.61
CA SER A 999 -29.88 -26.09 23.57
C SER A 999 -29.18 -24.90 24.22
N ASP A 1000 -29.88 -24.09 25.02
CA ASP A 1000 -29.35 -22.91 25.72
C ASP A 1000 -28.67 -21.89 24.79
N LEU A 1001 -29.12 -21.80 23.54
CA LEU A 1001 -28.57 -20.82 22.60
C LEU A 1001 -28.85 -19.40 23.10
N PRO A 1002 -27.82 -18.54 23.26
CA PRO A 1002 -28.04 -17.19 23.73
C PRO A 1002 -28.93 -16.39 22.77
N ALA A 1003 -29.83 -15.60 23.34
CA ALA A 1003 -30.76 -14.76 22.60
C ALA A 1003 -30.02 -13.87 21.59
N GLY A 1004 -30.44 -13.94 20.32
CA GLY A 1004 -29.88 -13.13 19.23
C GLY A 1004 -28.73 -13.78 18.47
N VAL A 1005 -28.22 -14.95 18.87
CA VAL A 1005 -27.14 -15.63 18.14
C VAL A 1005 -27.60 -16.17 16.79
N ILE A 1006 -28.75 -16.86 16.77
CA ILE A 1006 -29.44 -17.27 15.54
C ILE A 1006 -30.80 -16.59 15.52
N ASN A 1007 -31.11 -15.91 14.42
CA ASN A 1007 -32.39 -15.23 14.19
C ASN A 1007 -32.92 -15.72 12.84
N ILE A 1008 -34.18 -16.12 12.78
CA ILE A 1008 -34.82 -16.76 11.62
C ILE A 1008 -36.02 -15.90 11.20
N LEU A 1009 -35.95 -15.40 9.97
CA LEU A 1009 -36.98 -14.60 9.32
C LEU A 1009 -37.54 -15.37 8.13
N THR A 1010 -38.86 -15.52 8.07
CA THR A 1010 -39.54 -16.19 6.95
C THR A 1010 -40.27 -15.19 6.09
N GLY A 1011 -40.37 -15.48 4.80
CA GLY A 1011 -41.13 -14.67 3.85
C GLY A 1011 -40.59 -14.79 2.43
N ASN A 1012 -40.85 -13.80 1.58
CA ASN A 1012 -40.22 -13.72 0.27
C ASN A 1012 -38.71 -13.47 0.41
N THR A 1013 -37.89 -14.38 -0.14
CA THR A 1013 -36.43 -14.37 0.04
C THR A 1013 -35.80 -13.10 -0.50
N ASP A 1014 -36.21 -12.64 -1.68
CA ASP A 1014 -35.65 -11.45 -2.32
C ASP A 1014 -36.05 -10.17 -1.57
N HIS A 1015 -37.28 -10.10 -1.05
CA HIS A 1015 -37.76 -8.98 -0.23
C HIS A 1015 -36.94 -8.82 1.06
N ILE A 1016 -36.74 -9.91 1.80
CA ILE A 1016 -35.99 -9.85 3.06
C ILE A 1016 -34.49 -9.62 2.76
N THR A 1017 -33.96 -10.26 1.72
CA THR A 1017 -32.57 -10.07 1.24
C THR A 1017 -32.29 -8.62 0.91
N LYS A 1018 -33.24 -7.90 0.28
CA LYS A 1018 -33.12 -6.46 -0.02
C LYS A 1018 -32.71 -5.69 1.24
N TYR A 1019 -33.50 -5.82 2.30
CA TYR A 1019 -33.28 -5.05 3.52
C TYR A 1019 -32.10 -5.53 4.34
N LEU A 1020 -31.77 -6.82 4.34
CA LEU A 1020 -30.54 -7.31 4.97
C LEU A 1020 -29.29 -6.75 4.28
N THR A 1021 -29.30 -6.73 2.95
CA THR A 1021 -28.16 -6.22 2.17
C THR A 1021 -28.00 -4.70 2.30
N GLU A 1022 -29.11 -3.95 2.33
CA GLU A 1022 -29.11 -2.49 2.53
C GLU A 1022 -28.71 -2.09 3.97
N HIS A 1023 -28.85 -3.00 4.94
CA HIS A 1023 -28.56 -2.72 6.34
C HIS A 1023 -27.07 -2.42 6.58
N GLN A 1024 -26.79 -1.37 7.34
CA GLN A 1024 -25.43 -0.91 7.61
C GLN A 1024 -24.73 -1.74 8.70
N ASP A 1025 -25.50 -2.28 9.66
CA ASP A 1025 -24.98 -3.14 10.73
C ASP A 1025 -24.77 -4.62 10.33
N ILE A 1026 -24.99 -4.99 9.05
CA ILE A 1026 -24.60 -6.30 8.52
C ILE A 1026 -23.17 -6.21 7.97
N GLN A 1027 -22.28 -7.09 8.44
CA GLN A 1027 -20.88 -7.12 8.01
C GLN A 1027 -20.62 -8.08 6.84
N ALA A 1028 -21.48 -9.09 6.66
CA ALA A 1028 -21.44 -9.97 5.49
C ALA A 1028 -22.83 -10.47 5.09
N MET A 1029 -23.03 -10.69 3.79
CA MET A 1029 -24.26 -11.27 3.24
C MET A 1029 -23.93 -12.54 2.44
N TRP A 1030 -24.50 -13.66 2.84
CA TRP A 1030 -24.43 -14.94 2.13
C TRP A 1030 -25.76 -15.17 1.43
N TYR A 1031 -25.76 -15.33 0.11
CA TYR A 1031 -26.98 -15.46 -0.69
C TYR A 1031 -26.92 -16.66 -1.61
N PHE A 1032 -27.73 -17.66 -1.29
CA PHE A 1032 -27.87 -18.90 -2.06
C PHE A 1032 -29.26 -18.92 -2.72
N GLY A 1033 -29.38 -18.21 -3.84
CA GLY A 1033 -30.65 -17.96 -4.51
C GLY A 1033 -30.44 -17.74 -6.00
N SER A 1034 -31.18 -16.79 -6.59
CA SER A 1034 -31.15 -16.55 -8.04
C SER A 1034 -29.90 -15.80 -8.51
N LEU A 1035 -29.59 -15.87 -9.82
CA LEU A 1035 -28.55 -15.03 -10.43
C LEU A 1035 -28.88 -13.53 -10.29
N ALA A 1036 -30.15 -13.16 -10.42
CA ALA A 1036 -30.63 -11.78 -10.25
C ALA A 1036 -30.41 -11.27 -8.82
N GLY A 1037 -30.73 -12.08 -7.81
CA GLY A 1037 -30.48 -11.74 -6.41
C GLY A 1037 -28.99 -11.70 -6.07
N SER A 1038 -28.18 -12.58 -6.67
CA SER A 1038 -26.71 -12.53 -6.53
C SER A 1038 -26.16 -11.19 -7.02
N LYS A 1039 -26.60 -10.72 -8.20
CA LYS A 1039 -26.25 -9.38 -8.71
C LYS A 1039 -26.70 -8.28 -7.76
N PHE A 1040 -27.94 -8.32 -7.27
CA PHE A 1040 -28.44 -7.32 -6.33
C PHE A 1040 -27.58 -7.26 -5.06
N VAL A 1041 -27.29 -8.41 -4.46
CA VAL A 1041 -26.50 -8.52 -3.23
C VAL A 1041 -25.11 -7.92 -3.42
N GLU A 1042 -24.41 -8.31 -4.49
CA GLU A 1042 -23.08 -7.78 -4.80
C GLU A 1042 -23.09 -6.29 -5.16
N HIS A 1043 -24.09 -5.81 -5.88
CA HIS A 1043 -24.18 -4.40 -6.26
C HIS A 1043 -24.45 -3.52 -5.03
N THR A 1044 -25.44 -3.90 -4.22
CA THR A 1044 -25.89 -3.12 -3.06
C THR A 1044 -24.91 -3.20 -1.89
N SER A 1045 -24.10 -4.27 -1.79
CA SER A 1045 -23.04 -4.38 -0.78
C SER A 1045 -21.97 -3.28 -0.90
N ALA A 1046 -21.82 -2.68 -2.09
CA ALA A 1046 -20.87 -1.60 -2.34
C ALA A 1046 -21.05 -0.39 -1.41
N VAL A 1047 -22.24 -0.16 -0.84
CA VAL A 1047 -22.51 1.01 0.03
C VAL A 1047 -21.61 1.03 1.28
N ASN A 1048 -21.47 -0.11 1.95
CA ASN A 1048 -20.60 -0.25 3.13
C ASN A 1048 -19.48 -1.26 2.93
N LEU A 1049 -19.32 -1.77 1.71
CA LEU A 1049 -18.34 -2.78 1.32
C LEU A 1049 -18.39 -4.04 2.19
N LYS A 1050 -19.59 -4.41 2.67
CA LYS A 1050 -19.79 -5.69 3.36
C LYS A 1050 -19.36 -6.84 2.46
N ARG A 1051 -18.81 -7.90 3.06
CA ARG A 1051 -18.41 -9.10 2.31
C ARG A 1051 -19.63 -9.80 1.75
N THR A 1052 -19.48 -10.38 0.56
CA THR A 1052 -20.56 -11.14 -0.09
C THR A 1052 -20.09 -12.53 -0.47
N TRP A 1053 -20.93 -13.52 -0.25
CA TRP A 1053 -20.75 -14.87 -0.78
C TRP A 1053 -22.03 -15.31 -1.46
N VAL A 1054 -22.00 -15.44 -2.77
CA VAL A 1054 -23.19 -15.70 -3.59
C VAL A 1054 -22.96 -16.88 -4.52
N ASN A 1055 -24.02 -17.62 -4.83
CA ASN A 1055 -23.94 -18.83 -5.67
C ASN A 1055 -24.36 -18.61 -7.13
N TYR A 1056 -24.80 -17.41 -7.52
CA TYR A 1056 -25.18 -17.11 -8.90
C TYR A 1056 -26.28 -18.01 -9.50
N GLY A 1057 -27.18 -18.56 -8.67
CA GLY A 1057 -28.18 -19.54 -9.14
C GLY A 1057 -27.64 -20.95 -9.38
N GLN A 1058 -26.37 -21.21 -9.09
CA GLN A 1058 -25.78 -22.53 -9.24
C GLN A 1058 -26.27 -23.48 -8.14
N LYS A 1059 -26.52 -24.72 -8.53
CA LYS A 1059 -26.83 -25.81 -7.59
C LYS A 1059 -25.56 -26.20 -6.85
N ARG A 1060 -25.73 -26.64 -5.61
CA ARG A 1060 -24.68 -27.13 -4.72
C ARG A 1060 -25.12 -28.45 -4.11
N ASN A 1061 -24.23 -29.43 -4.06
CA ASN A 1061 -24.50 -30.69 -3.38
C ASN A 1061 -24.23 -30.54 -1.87
N TRP A 1062 -25.27 -30.25 -1.10
CA TRP A 1062 -25.14 -30.01 0.35
C TRP A 1062 -24.78 -31.27 1.15
N ALA A 1063 -25.09 -32.45 0.60
CA ALA A 1063 -24.76 -33.74 1.19
C ALA A 1063 -23.29 -34.13 0.98
N ASP A 1064 -22.61 -33.57 -0.02
CA ASP A 1064 -21.17 -33.74 -0.17
C ASP A 1064 -20.42 -32.94 0.91
N GLN A 1065 -19.33 -33.50 1.42
CA GLN A 1065 -18.57 -32.89 2.51
C GLN A 1065 -17.66 -31.75 2.03
N GLU A 1066 -17.07 -31.86 0.83
CA GLU A 1066 -16.23 -30.81 0.27
C GLU A 1066 -17.07 -29.62 -0.21
N GLU A 1067 -18.25 -29.88 -0.77
CA GLU A 1067 -19.18 -28.83 -1.16
C GLU A 1067 -19.94 -28.28 0.04
N GLY A 1068 -20.44 -29.09 0.96
CA GLY A 1068 -21.31 -28.62 2.05
C GLY A 1068 -20.58 -28.13 3.31
N ALA A 1069 -19.37 -28.63 3.56
CA ALA A 1069 -18.59 -28.34 4.77
C ALA A 1069 -17.11 -28.04 4.47
N GLY A 1070 -16.80 -27.63 3.24
CA GLY A 1070 -15.44 -27.36 2.80
C GLY A 1070 -14.73 -26.25 3.59
N GLN A 1071 -13.41 -26.19 3.43
CA GLN A 1071 -12.58 -25.19 4.11
C GLN A 1071 -12.95 -23.74 3.77
N GLU A 1072 -13.59 -23.50 2.62
CA GLU A 1072 -14.06 -22.17 2.22
C GLU A 1072 -15.06 -21.57 3.22
N PHE A 1073 -15.86 -22.37 3.92
CA PHE A 1073 -16.78 -21.87 4.93
C PHE A 1073 -16.04 -21.20 6.10
N LEU A 1074 -14.87 -21.71 6.50
CA LEU A 1074 -14.05 -21.09 7.55
C LEU A 1074 -13.51 -19.74 7.09
N TYR A 1075 -13.06 -19.65 5.83
CA TYR A 1075 -12.62 -18.39 5.23
C TYR A 1075 -13.78 -17.38 5.16
N GLN A 1076 -15.00 -17.82 4.82
CA GLN A 1076 -16.18 -16.94 4.80
C GLN A 1076 -16.64 -16.52 6.20
N ALA A 1077 -16.52 -17.40 7.19
CA ALA A 1077 -16.99 -17.20 8.56
C ALA A 1077 -16.01 -16.42 9.46
N THR A 1078 -14.78 -16.20 9.01
CA THR A 1078 -13.75 -15.49 9.78
C THR A 1078 -13.15 -14.33 9.01
N GLN A 1079 -12.55 -13.40 9.74
CA GLN A 1079 -11.64 -12.37 9.21
C GLN A 1079 -10.29 -12.50 9.90
N VAL A 1080 -9.23 -12.17 9.17
CA VAL A 1080 -7.84 -12.33 9.65
C VAL A 1080 -7.31 -11.02 10.18
N LYS A 1081 -6.74 -11.04 11.39
CA LYS A 1081 -5.97 -9.95 11.97
C LYS A 1081 -4.54 -10.41 12.21
N ASN A 1082 -3.55 -9.65 11.76
CA ASN A 1082 -2.16 -9.87 12.12
C ASN A 1082 -1.73 -8.89 13.22
N VAL A 1083 -1.35 -9.43 14.39
CA VAL A 1083 -0.86 -8.65 15.53
C VAL A 1083 0.65 -8.80 15.61
N TRP A 1084 1.35 -7.69 15.47
CA TRP A 1084 2.81 -7.62 15.49
C TRP A 1084 3.26 -7.26 16.91
N LEU A 1085 3.94 -8.19 17.56
CA LEU A 1085 4.55 -8.01 18.86
C LEU A 1085 6.07 -7.95 18.66
N THR A 1086 6.62 -6.76 18.49
CA THR A 1086 8.07 -6.61 18.35
C THR A 1086 8.76 -6.86 19.69
N ALA A 1087 9.95 -7.45 19.62
CA ALA A 1087 10.84 -7.58 20.77
C ALA A 1087 11.93 -6.50 20.69
N GLY A 1088 12.38 -5.99 21.84
CA GLY A 1088 13.47 -5.01 21.89
C GLY A 1088 14.86 -5.65 21.74
N ASP A 1089 15.87 -4.83 21.44
CA ASP A 1089 17.22 -5.26 21.04
C ASP A 1089 18.08 -5.88 22.17
N ILE A 1090 17.52 -6.13 23.35
CA ILE A 1090 18.24 -6.68 24.52
C ILE A 1090 19.02 -7.96 24.16
N PHE A 1091 18.52 -8.74 23.20
CA PHE A 1091 19.12 -9.99 22.74
C PHE A 1091 19.31 -10.06 21.21
N ALA A 1092 19.13 -8.95 20.49
CA ALA A 1092 19.22 -8.91 19.02
C ALA A 1092 20.67 -8.73 18.52
N ASN A 1093 21.56 -8.26 19.39
CA ASN A 1093 23.02 -8.25 19.21
C ASN A 1093 23.64 -9.49 19.86
#